data_AF-A0A4S4MWV5-F1
#
_entry.id   AF-A0A4S4MWV5-F1
#
_cell.length_a   1.000
_cell.length_b   1.000
_cell.length_c   1.000
_cell.angle_alpha   90.00
_cell.angle_beta   90.00
_cell.angle_gamma   90.00
#
_symmetry.space_group_name_H-M   'P 1'
#
loop_
_entity.id
_entity.type
_entity.pdbx_description
1 polymer ?
#
loop_
_entity_poly.entity_id
_entity_poly.type
_entity_poly.pdbx_seq_one_letter_code
_entity_poly.pdbx_strand_id
1 'polypeptide(L)'
;MVQAMESDPEASHGRLKIHFADEEGDPFSVELAARLRGFVVGNDSDFVVLNADGYQGYVPMQQMVWSAANAEEESSIAVESDGDFQTVVAKSRRKAHRKQAGEMEGLIPPHCDGELQLSVVIYSPSRLATHLQLPVSLLPLLGALVGNDFTGAKEASVTTSQRTNLQWLFFDRALSNSQRITRVATTLRSILDAALTAPAKGKQKIQINSVMQLIERAVTTLMVRSAELLSTGEREQIVERIVEATLQYAIPKHELDADTDGLWSSPLCPLHDEDTCILVKYLSKPLPADTIVESEPDLQTTVRNLYITAYRAGDVDPRMFDVVHTGSFWHRQFLENPDYESVGRSIARLVHELIYAVLDDAFVLPDNRDEVSDVEEDEEDEELIDVVEESDDEDPLAPLRGALQQLNGSVDDLTADSVSVSSSNIPPPPAKGKFVMEYLRRGTRVTSEEVTIPALRQVLRQYDIPVSSIPLQLRSEDDRFTFLLRALRSDIIPIRTLPPQQLIIALAIRWTVSTIDLRARSNGSKERVKERWTKQEARCFIASFIDLGDLVEPDAPPPIMDRNVQLVAQIMHAFVAIVRLAQILLLQNRVVLPAIQFSGQVFHEFLTNMKPVPPGAVSAALWDATVHGLDDAFSESEKTKRKREQAKGLGSDQNGRTQNNRRTGPGKGAAVKGGMFGLLASMDA
;
A
#
# COMPACT_ATOMS: atom_id res chain seq x y z
N MET A 1 7.95 -26.78 26.37
CA MET A 1 7.95 -25.66 25.40
C MET A 1 6.82 -24.66 25.61
N VAL A 2 5.58 -25.08 25.92
CA VAL A 2 4.50 -24.14 26.32
C VAL A 2 4.81 -23.39 27.63
N GLN A 3 5.54 -24.03 28.56
CA GLN A 3 5.91 -23.43 29.85
C GLN A 3 6.97 -22.31 29.82
N ALA A 4 7.68 -22.08 28.70
CA ALA A 4 8.65 -20.99 28.62
C ALA A 4 8.00 -19.64 28.25
N MET A 5 6.72 -19.65 27.81
CA MET A 5 5.96 -18.43 27.48
C MET A 5 5.08 -17.92 28.65
N GLU A 6 4.99 -18.64 29.77
CA GLU A 6 4.02 -18.37 30.83
C GLU A 6 4.58 -17.60 32.05
N SER A 7 5.85 -17.16 32.03
CA SER A 7 6.50 -16.61 33.23
C SER A 7 6.60 -15.08 33.32
N ASP A 8 5.91 -14.32 32.46
CA ASP A 8 5.91 -12.85 32.53
C ASP A 8 4.49 -12.28 32.81
N PRO A 9 4.20 -11.81 34.05
CA PRO A 9 2.86 -11.39 34.45
C PRO A 9 2.42 -10.02 33.90
N GLU A 10 3.23 -9.33 33.07
CA GLU A 10 2.81 -8.14 32.31
C GLU A 10 2.20 -8.48 30.92
N ALA A 11 2.17 -9.76 30.51
CA ALA A 11 1.81 -10.23 29.16
C ALA A 11 0.31 -10.14 28.76
N SER A 12 -0.48 -9.22 29.32
CA SER A 12 -1.90 -9.07 28.94
C SER A 12 -2.14 -8.22 27.69
N HIS A 13 -1.12 -7.53 27.15
CA HIS A 13 -1.25 -6.65 25.97
C HIS A 13 -0.43 -7.11 24.74
N GLY A 14 0.05 -8.36 24.66
CA GLY A 14 1.07 -8.76 23.68
C GLY A 14 0.95 -10.14 23.03
N ARG A 15 -0.25 -10.64 22.72
CA ARG A 15 -0.41 -11.97 22.06
C ARG A 15 -0.33 -11.93 20.53
N LEU A 16 -0.56 -10.78 19.91
CA LEU A 16 -0.43 -10.61 18.45
C LEU A 16 0.92 -10.00 18.13
N LYS A 17 1.72 -10.71 17.32
CA LYS A 17 2.95 -10.18 16.75
C LYS A 17 2.72 -9.95 15.26
N ILE A 18 3.01 -8.73 14.82
CA ILE A 18 2.97 -8.35 13.40
C ILE A 18 4.40 -8.45 12.89
N HIS A 19 4.58 -9.07 11.73
CA HIS A 19 5.86 -9.17 11.05
C HIS A 19 5.69 -8.68 9.62
N PHE A 20 6.51 -7.72 9.21
CA PHE A 20 6.60 -7.29 7.82
C PHE A 20 7.65 -8.14 7.10
N ALA A 21 7.23 -8.77 5.99
CA ALA A 21 8.15 -9.45 5.09
C ALA A 21 9.04 -8.43 4.35
N ASP A 22 10.23 -8.86 3.93
CA ASP A 22 11.13 -8.04 3.10
C ASP A 22 10.69 -8.02 1.64
N GLU A 23 10.02 -9.09 1.20
CA GLU A 23 9.55 -9.32 -0.16
C GLU A 23 8.11 -9.88 -0.11
N GLU A 24 7.87 -11.04 -0.72
CA GLU A 24 6.57 -11.71 -0.76
C GLU A 24 6.15 -12.24 0.63
N GLY A 25 4.90 -11.99 1.00
CA GLY A 25 4.38 -12.38 2.32
C GLY A 25 4.21 -13.90 2.49
N ASP A 26 3.93 -14.60 1.39
CA ASP A 26 3.58 -16.01 1.41
C ASP A 26 4.77 -16.93 1.73
N PRO A 27 5.92 -16.83 1.01
CA PRO A 27 7.14 -17.56 1.38
C PRO A 27 7.63 -17.23 2.78
N PHE A 28 7.60 -15.94 3.17
CA PHE A 28 7.99 -15.48 4.50
C PHE A 28 7.15 -16.16 5.60
N SER A 29 5.83 -16.24 5.39
CA SER A 29 4.89 -16.86 6.33
C SER A 29 5.15 -18.37 6.48
N VAL A 30 5.44 -19.07 5.39
CA VAL A 30 5.72 -20.51 5.41
C VAL A 30 7.05 -20.81 6.07
N GLU A 31 8.09 -20.03 5.80
CA GLU A 31 9.39 -20.18 6.45
C GLU A 31 9.29 -19.91 7.96
N LEU A 32 8.60 -18.84 8.35
CA LEU A 32 8.35 -18.52 9.76
C LEU A 32 7.55 -19.63 10.44
N ALA A 33 6.49 -20.13 9.80
CA ALA A 33 5.71 -21.25 10.32
C ALA A 33 6.56 -22.52 10.45
N ALA A 34 7.48 -22.80 9.53
CA ALA A 34 8.41 -23.91 9.63
C ALA A 34 9.27 -23.84 10.89
N ARG A 35 9.87 -22.67 11.17
CA ARG A 35 10.68 -22.44 12.38
C ARG A 35 9.87 -22.58 13.66
N LEU A 36 8.65 -22.05 13.65
CA LEU A 36 7.71 -22.14 14.78
C LEU A 36 7.06 -23.52 14.91
N ARG A 37 7.27 -24.43 13.96
CA ARG A 37 6.53 -25.69 13.81
C ARG A 37 5.02 -25.46 13.84
N GLY A 38 4.57 -24.41 13.17
CA GLY A 38 3.19 -23.93 13.12
C GLY A 38 2.49 -24.18 11.79
N PHE A 39 1.26 -23.68 11.72
CA PHE A 39 0.41 -23.68 10.53
C PHE A 39 0.35 -22.27 9.92
N VAL A 40 0.07 -22.20 8.62
CA VAL A 40 -0.27 -20.94 7.96
C VAL A 40 -1.77 -20.93 7.70
N VAL A 41 -2.42 -19.82 8.07
CA VAL A 41 -3.85 -19.59 7.83
C VAL A 41 -3.98 -18.51 6.77
N GLY A 42 -4.76 -18.76 5.73
CA GLY A 42 -4.85 -17.87 4.57
C GLY A 42 -6.05 -18.19 3.68
N ASN A 43 -6.17 -17.46 2.57
CA ASN A 43 -7.10 -17.80 1.49
C ASN A 43 -6.34 -18.28 0.23
N ASP A 44 -5.04 -18.06 0.17
CA ASP A 44 -4.23 -18.42 -0.98
C ASP A 44 -3.97 -19.93 -1.06
N SER A 45 -3.99 -20.49 -2.27
CA SER A 45 -3.61 -21.87 -2.52
C SER A 45 -2.10 -22.10 -2.54
N ASP A 46 -1.31 -21.04 -2.63
CA ASP A 46 0.16 -21.09 -2.69
C ASP A 46 0.76 -21.80 -1.48
N PHE A 47 0.14 -21.65 -0.31
CA PHE A 47 0.54 -22.31 0.94
C PHE A 47 0.50 -23.84 0.93
N VAL A 48 -0.17 -24.46 -0.06
CA VAL A 48 -0.16 -25.92 -0.25
C VAL A 48 1.05 -26.38 -1.10
N VAL A 49 1.59 -25.46 -1.90
CA VAL A 49 2.70 -25.69 -2.82
C VAL A 49 4.04 -25.35 -2.18
N LEU A 50 4.07 -24.24 -1.43
CA LEU A 50 5.22 -23.80 -0.64
C LEU A 50 5.56 -24.84 0.43
N ASN A 51 6.86 -25.11 0.60
CA ASN A 51 7.32 -26.12 1.55
C ASN A 51 8.64 -25.70 2.20
N ALA A 52 8.67 -25.76 3.53
CA ALA A 52 9.85 -25.58 4.36
C ALA A 52 9.87 -26.65 5.46
N ASP A 53 11.06 -27.05 5.90
CA ASP A 53 11.20 -28.13 6.89
C ASP A 53 10.67 -27.68 8.27
N GLY A 54 9.68 -28.39 8.80
CA GLY A 54 9.00 -28.06 10.06
C GLY A 54 7.60 -27.46 9.88
N TYR A 55 7.23 -27.02 8.68
CA TYR A 55 5.91 -26.48 8.35
C TYR A 55 4.82 -27.53 8.52
N GLN A 56 3.80 -27.26 9.34
CA GLN A 56 2.74 -28.23 9.65
C GLN A 56 1.62 -28.27 8.60
N GLY A 57 1.52 -27.25 7.75
CA GLY A 57 0.57 -27.18 6.65
C GLY A 57 -0.33 -25.95 6.67
N TYR A 58 -1.15 -25.87 5.63
CA TYR A 58 -2.05 -24.76 5.34
C TYR A 58 -3.46 -25.02 5.87
N VAL A 59 -4.07 -24.00 6.45
CA VAL A 59 -5.45 -23.98 6.92
C VAL A 59 -6.23 -22.87 6.18
N PRO A 60 -7.14 -23.20 5.25
CA PRO A 60 -7.94 -22.20 4.57
C PRO A 60 -8.94 -21.55 5.53
N MET A 61 -9.00 -20.21 5.57
CA MET A 61 -9.90 -19.47 6.46
C MET A 61 -11.37 -19.86 6.27
N GLN A 62 -11.79 -20.14 5.05
CA GLN A 62 -13.17 -20.52 4.73
C GLN A 62 -13.57 -21.92 5.25
N GLN A 63 -12.59 -22.73 5.66
CA GLN A 63 -12.81 -24.08 6.19
C GLN A 63 -12.62 -24.15 7.71
N MET A 64 -12.44 -22.99 8.35
CA MET A 64 -12.44 -22.86 9.80
C MET A 64 -13.90 -22.75 10.25
N VAL A 65 -14.38 -23.71 11.04
CA VAL A 65 -15.78 -23.76 11.48
C VAL A 65 -15.84 -23.72 13.00
N TRP A 66 -16.56 -22.74 13.53
CA TRP A 66 -16.92 -22.66 14.94
C TRP A 66 -18.22 -23.44 15.19
N SER A 67 -18.19 -24.33 16.16
CA SER A 67 -19.36 -25.03 16.70
C SER A 67 -19.52 -24.74 18.19
N ALA A 68 -20.75 -24.58 18.65
CA ALA A 68 -21.05 -24.50 20.08
C ALA A 68 -21.15 -25.92 20.64
N ALA A 69 -20.39 -26.23 21.71
CA ALA A 69 -20.29 -27.58 22.28
C ALA A 69 -21.64 -28.17 22.71
N ASN A 70 -22.65 -27.34 22.96
CA ASN A 70 -23.97 -27.75 23.45
C ASN A 70 -25.03 -27.94 22.33
N ALA A 71 -24.70 -27.69 21.06
CA ALA A 71 -25.67 -27.76 19.96
C ALA A 71 -25.91 -29.18 19.42
N GLU A 72 -25.03 -30.14 19.74
CA GLU A 72 -25.12 -31.51 19.20
C GLU A 72 -26.27 -32.32 19.82
N GLU A 73 -26.68 -32.04 21.07
CA GLU A 73 -27.70 -32.84 21.78
C GLU A 73 -29.15 -32.59 21.33
N GLU A 74 -29.48 -31.43 20.75
CA GLU A 74 -30.86 -31.13 20.32
C GLU A 74 -31.18 -31.63 18.90
N SER A 75 -30.18 -32.00 18.10
CA SER A 75 -30.38 -32.37 16.69
C SER A 75 -30.82 -33.84 16.46
N SER A 76 -30.81 -34.68 17.51
CA SER A 76 -31.19 -36.10 17.42
C SER A 76 -32.68 -36.42 17.62
N ILE A 77 -33.56 -35.44 17.86
CA ILE A 77 -35.02 -35.69 17.91
C ILE A 77 -35.62 -35.48 16.51
N ALA A 78 -35.25 -36.36 15.57
CA ALA A 78 -36.01 -36.53 14.34
C ALA A 78 -37.29 -37.31 14.69
N VAL A 79 -38.42 -36.61 14.70
CA VAL A 79 -39.76 -37.20 14.81
C VAL A 79 -39.94 -38.17 13.63
N GLU A 80 -39.95 -39.47 13.92
CA GLU A 80 -40.51 -40.48 13.03
C GLU A 80 -42.00 -40.16 12.85
N SER A 81 -42.35 -39.47 11.76
CA SER A 81 -43.71 -39.33 11.29
C SER A 81 -43.88 -40.18 10.04
N ASP A 82 -44.83 -41.10 10.16
CA ASP A 82 -45.32 -42.09 9.21
C ASP A 82 -45.21 -41.77 7.72
N GLY A 83 -44.93 -42.85 6.98
CA GLY A 83 -44.63 -42.84 5.56
C GLY A 83 -45.82 -42.52 4.67
N ASP A 84 -45.52 -41.76 3.62
CA ASP A 84 -46.29 -41.78 2.39
C ASP A 84 -45.35 -41.53 1.19
N PHE A 85 -45.46 -42.40 0.18
CA PHE A 85 -44.61 -42.36 -1.02
C PHE A 85 -45.09 -41.23 -1.93
N GLN A 86 -44.26 -40.20 -2.14
CA GLN A 86 -44.53 -39.14 -3.12
C GLN A 86 -43.50 -39.11 -4.25
N THR A 87 -44.01 -39.20 -5.48
CA THR A 87 -43.27 -39.30 -6.74
C THR A 87 -42.45 -38.04 -7.03
N VAL A 88 -41.15 -38.20 -7.25
CA VAL A 88 -40.20 -37.09 -7.48
C VAL A 88 -40.32 -36.55 -8.91
N VAL A 89 -40.96 -35.39 -9.08
CA VAL A 89 -40.83 -34.57 -10.29
C VAL A 89 -39.65 -33.63 -10.11
N ALA A 90 -38.60 -33.83 -10.91
CA ALA A 90 -37.41 -32.99 -10.93
C ALA A 90 -37.74 -31.56 -11.35
N LYS A 91 -37.64 -30.62 -10.41
CA LYS A 91 -37.49 -29.19 -10.70
C LYS A 91 -36.24 -28.67 -10.00
N SER A 92 -35.28 -28.27 -10.84
CA SER A 92 -34.11 -27.45 -10.51
C SER A 92 -34.51 -26.31 -9.57
N ARG A 93 -34.03 -26.38 -8.32
CA ARG A 93 -34.12 -25.29 -7.34
C ARG A 93 -32.70 -24.86 -6.99
N ARG A 94 -32.46 -23.56 -7.23
CA ARG A 94 -31.34 -22.77 -6.69
C ARG A 94 -31.09 -23.17 -5.24
N LYS A 95 -29.89 -23.69 -4.98
CA LYS A 95 -29.37 -24.00 -3.65
C LYS A 95 -28.98 -22.68 -2.98
N ALA A 96 -29.98 -21.94 -2.51
CA ALA A 96 -29.75 -20.84 -1.58
C ALA A 96 -29.41 -21.44 -0.22
N HIS A 97 -28.24 -21.06 0.30
CA HIS A 97 -27.74 -21.36 1.62
C HIS A 97 -28.83 -21.24 2.70
N ARG A 98 -29.31 -22.38 3.17
CA ARG A 98 -29.82 -22.48 4.54
C ARG A 98 -28.60 -22.78 5.40
N LYS A 99 -27.79 -21.74 5.70
CA LYS A 99 -26.75 -21.84 6.74
C LYS A 99 -27.48 -22.29 8.01
N GLN A 100 -27.13 -23.48 8.52
CA GLN A 100 -27.58 -23.91 9.83
C GLN A 100 -27.13 -22.83 10.83
N ALA A 101 -28.04 -22.37 11.68
CA ALA A 101 -27.87 -21.21 12.54
C ALA A 101 -26.82 -21.39 13.67
N GLY A 102 -25.96 -22.41 13.60
CA GLY A 102 -24.96 -22.74 14.63
C GLY A 102 -23.52 -22.87 14.12
N GLU A 103 -23.28 -22.86 12.80
CA GLU A 103 -21.93 -22.97 12.23
C GLU A 103 -21.52 -21.62 11.63
N MET A 104 -20.60 -20.92 12.31
CA MET A 104 -19.97 -19.71 11.77
C MET A 104 -18.57 -20.04 11.25
N GLU A 105 -18.27 -19.56 10.04
CA GLU A 105 -17.00 -19.78 9.37
C GLU A 105 -16.02 -18.64 9.67
N GLY A 106 -14.73 -18.96 9.81
CA GLY A 106 -13.64 -17.98 9.86
C GLY A 106 -12.84 -17.95 11.16
N LEU A 107 -11.92 -16.99 11.23
CA LEU A 107 -10.97 -16.85 12.34
C LEU A 107 -11.59 -16.24 13.61
N ILE A 108 -12.58 -15.36 13.43
CA ILE A 108 -13.18 -14.60 14.54
C ILE A 108 -14.25 -15.47 15.22
N PRO A 109 -14.12 -15.74 16.54
CA PRO A 109 -15.12 -16.51 17.25
C PRO A 109 -16.46 -15.77 17.28
N PRO A 110 -17.59 -16.47 17.10
CA PRO A 110 -18.91 -15.86 17.18
C PRO A 110 -19.22 -15.38 18.60
N HIS A 111 -20.01 -14.32 18.72
CA HIS A 111 -20.53 -13.87 20.01
C HIS A 111 -21.62 -14.83 20.49
N CYS A 112 -21.24 -15.82 21.31
CA CYS A 112 -22.18 -16.70 21.98
C CYS A 112 -21.71 -16.99 23.41
N ASP A 113 -22.68 -17.23 24.31
CA ASP A 113 -22.44 -17.41 25.74
C ASP A 113 -22.00 -18.85 26.11
N GLY A 114 -21.69 -19.69 25.11
CA GLY A 114 -21.35 -21.11 25.28
C GLY A 114 -19.87 -21.45 25.05
N GLU A 115 -19.48 -22.68 25.40
CA GLU A 115 -18.16 -23.20 25.02
C GLU A 115 -18.07 -23.36 23.49
N LEU A 116 -17.04 -22.74 22.91
CA LEU A 116 -16.80 -22.72 21.48
C LEU A 116 -15.69 -23.69 21.11
N GLN A 117 -15.94 -24.51 20.09
CA GLN A 117 -14.96 -25.38 19.47
C GLN A 117 -14.68 -24.91 18.04
N LEU A 118 -13.40 -24.81 17.68
CA LEU A 118 -12.96 -24.51 16.32
C LEU A 118 -12.45 -25.79 15.65
N SER A 119 -13.09 -26.18 14.56
CA SER A 119 -12.64 -27.27 13.69
C SER A 119 -11.96 -26.69 12.45
N VAL A 120 -10.80 -27.25 12.09
CA VAL A 120 -10.01 -26.81 10.94
C VAL A 120 -9.56 -27.98 10.07
N VAL A 121 -9.44 -27.72 8.77
CA VAL A 121 -8.87 -28.67 7.80
C VAL A 121 -7.45 -28.25 7.45
N ILE A 122 -6.51 -29.21 7.49
CA ILE A 122 -5.09 -28.96 7.24
C ILE A 122 -4.66 -29.63 5.93
N TYR A 123 -4.07 -28.84 5.04
CA TYR A 123 -3.46 -29.28 3.79
C TYR A 123 -1.93 -29.21 3.91
N SER A 124 -1.27 -30.36 3.90
CA SER A 124 0.19 -30.43 3.94
C SER A 124 0.79 -30.63 2.54
N PRO A 125 1.88 -29.94 2.17
CA PRO A 125 2.57 -30.15 0.89
C PRO A 125 2.97 -31.61 0.64
N SER A 126 3.41 -32.33 1.68
CA SER A 126 3.79 -33.75 1.60
C SER A 126 2.65 -34.67 1.17
N ARG A 127 1.43 -34.47 1.70
CA ARG A 127 0.23 -35.22 1.28
C ARG A 127 -0.17 -34.89 -0.15
N LEU A 128 -0.08 -33.62 -0.57
CA LEU A 128 -0.35 -33.25 -1.97
C LEU A 128 0.66 -33.91 -2.91
N ALA A 129 1.95 -33.83 -2.61
CA ALA A 129 3.01 -34.45 -3.39
C ALA A 129 2.82 -35.97 -3.51
N THR A 130 2.45 -36.63 -2.40
CA THR A 130 2.14 -38.07 -2.39
C THR A 130 0.94 -38.40 -3.27
N HIS A 131 -0.14 -37.59 -3.18
CA HIS A 131 -1.33 -37.76 -4.01
C HIS A 131 -1.02 -37.62 -5.51
N LEU A 132 -0.18 -36.64 -5.86
CA LEU A 132 0.26 -36.39 -7.23
C LEU A 132 1.41 -37.32 -7.69
N GLN A 133 1.97 -38.12 -6.77
CA GLN A 133 3.12 -38.99 -7.00
C GLN A 133 4.34 -38.22 -7.53
N LEU A 134 4.63 -37.08 -6.92
CA LEU A 134 5.79 -36.23 -7.20
C LEU A 134 6.65 -36.07 -5.94
N PRO A 135 7.97 -35.87 -6.09
CA PRO A 135 8.79 -35.31 -5.01
C PRO A 135 8.24 -33.95 -4.56
N VAL A 136 8.19 -33.70 -3.25
CA VAL A 136 7.72 -32.42 -2.67
C VAL A 136 8.50 -31.23 -3.24
N SER A 137 9.80 -31.41 -3.53
CA SER A 137 10.66 -30.39 -4.11
C SER A 137 10.25 -29.93 -5.52
N LEU A 138 9.33 -30.65 -6.20
CA LEU A 138 8.81 -30.27 -7.51
C LEU A 138 7.45 -29.59 -7.46
N LEU A 139 6.86 -29.40 -6.27
CA LEU A 139 5.61 -28.66 -6.14
C LEU A 139 5.73 -27.20 -6.64
N PRO A 140 6.80 -26.43 -6.34
CA PRO A 140 6.99 -25.09 -6.93
C PRO A 140 6.92 -25.09 -8.47
N LEU A 141 7.60 -26.06 -9.10
CA LEU A 141 7.59 -26.20 -10.56
C LEU A 141 6.21 -26.60 -11.09
N LEU A 142 5.50 -27.48 -10.39
CA LEU A 142 4.11 -27.81 -10.70
C LEU A 142 3.25 -26.53 -10.68
N GLY A 143 3.39 -25.70 -9.65
CA GLY A 143 2.70 -24.42 -9.51
C GLY A 143 2.95 -23.50 -10.71
N ALA A 144 4.22 -23.29 -11.06
CA ALA A 144 4.61 -22.46 -12.20
C ALA A 144 4.06 -22.99 -13.55
N LEU A 145 4.10 -24.31 -13.78
CA LEU A 145 3.61 -24.91 -15.03
C LEU A 145 2.08 -24.95 -15.14
N VAL A 146 1.36 -25.08 -14.02
CA VAL A 146 -0.11 -24.97 -13.98
C VAL A 146 -0.54 -23.51 -14.14
N GLY A 147 0.23 -22.63 -13.52
CA GLY A 147 0.12 -21.19 -13.58
C GLY A 147 -0.06 -20.60 -12.19
N ASN A 148 0.91 -19.79 -11.78
CA ASN A 148 0.87 -18.92 -10.61
C ASN A 148 0.85 -17.43 -11.01
N ASP A 149 0.85 -16.53 -10.03
CA ASP A 149 0.79 -15.09 -10.24
C ASP A 149 1.95 -14.56 -11.11
N PHE A 150 3.12 -15.19 -11.03
CA PHE A 150 4.30 -14.83 -11.83
C PHE A 150 4.22 -15.31 -13.29
N THR A 151 3.46 -16.36 -13.57
CA THR A 151 3.25 -16.87 -14.95
C THR A 151 2.13 -16.16 -15.72
N GLY A 152 1.33 -15.32 -15.04
CA GLY A 152 0.16 -14.64 -15.61
C GLY A 152 0.44 -13.24 -16.20
N ALA A 153 1.57 -12.62 -15.87
CA ALA A 153 1.94 -11.27 -16.33
C ALA A 153 1.86 -11.14 -17.86
N LYS A 154 1.10 -10.16 -18.32
CA LYS A 154 0.91 -9.87 -19.75
C LYS A 154 2.04 -8.97 -20.21
N GLU A 155 3.15 -9.54 -20.65
CA GLU A 155 4.17 -8.75 -21.33
C GLU A 155 3.67 -8.37 -22.73
N ALA A 156 3.90 -7.11 -23.10
CA ALA A 156 3.75 -6.67 -24.47
C ALA A 156 4.95 -7.24 -25.25
N SER A 157 4.72 -8.29 -26.04
CA SER A 157 5.73 -8.74 -26.99
C SER A 157 6.01 -7.58 -27.96
N VAL A 158 7.28 -7.16 -28.02
CA VAL A 158 7.78 -6.08 -28.90
C VAL A 158 7.50 -6.36 -30.39
N THR A 159 7.32 -7.63 -30.75
CA THR A 159 7.23 -8.05 -32.15
C THR A 159 5.82 -8.48 -32.58
N THR A 160 4.91 -8.73 -31.64
CA THR A 160 3.52 -9.08 -31.96
C THR A 160 2.55 -8.48 -30.95
N SER A 161 1.59 -7.69 -31.43
CA SER A 161 0.51 -7.09 -30.63
C SER A 161 -0.47 -8.11 -30.00
N GLN A 162 -0.16 -9.41 -30.05
CA GLN A 162 -0.95 -10.46 -29.40
C GLN A 162 -0.34 -10.84 -28.04
N ARG A 163 -0.99 -10.32 -26.99
CA ARG A 163 -0.76 -10.73 -25.59
C ARG A 163 -1.13 -12.20 -25.42
N THR A 164 -0.16 -13.11 -25.40
CA THR A 164 -0.41 -14.55 -25.23
C THR A 164 -0.28 -14.94 -23.75
N ASN A 165 -1.39 -15.39 -23.16
CA ASN A 165 -1.35 -16.00 -21.84
C ASN A 165 -0.65 -17.37 -21.94
N LEU A 166 0.43 -17.57 -21.19
CA LEU A 166 1.24 -18.80 -21.21
C LEU A 166 0.41 -20.06 -20.95
N GLN A 167 -0.63 -19.98 -20.13
CA GLN A 167 -1.53 -21.10 -19.86
C GLN A 167 -2.26 -21.59 -21.12
N TRP A 168 -2.52 -20.71 -22.10
CA TRP A 168 -3.16 -21.10 -23.38
C TRP A 168 -2.23 -21.89 -24.30
N LEU A 169 -0.92 -21.86 -24.04
CA LEU A 169 0.05 -22.69 -24.76
C LEU A 169 0.04 -24.13 -24.24
N PHE A 170 -0.18 -24.31 -22.93
CA PHE A 170 -0.10 -25.62 -22.27
C PHE A 170 -1.45 -26.35 -22.16
N PHE A 171 -2.56 -25.62 -22.13
CA PHE A 171 -3.87 -26.20 -21.85
C PHE A 171 -4.91 -25.83 -22.90
N ASP A 172 -5.73 -26.81 -23.24
CA ASP A 172 -6.99 -26.54 -23.92
C ASP A 172 -7.93 -25.78 -22.98
N ARG A 173 -8.69 -24.83 -23.52
CA ARG A 173 -9.66 -24.02 -22.78
C ARG A 173 -10.75 -24.88 -22.13
N ALA A 174 -10.99 -26.08 -22.65
CA ALA A 174 -11.96 -27.02 -22.09
C ALA A 174 -11.48 -27.72 -20.79
N LEU A 175 -10.18 -27.68 -20.46
CA LEU A 175 -9.65 -28.35 -19.27
C LEU A 175 -9.98 -27.57 -17.99
N SER A 176 -10.62 -28.26 -17.04
CA SER A 176 -10.80 -27.78 -15.67
C SER A 176 -9.46 -27.72 -14.91
N ASN A 177 -9.40 -26.93 -13.83
CA ASN A 177 -8.17 -26.74 -13.05
C ASN A 177 -7.60 -28.07 -12.52
N SER A 178 -8.46 -28.96 -12.03
CA SER A 178 -8.02 -30.29 -11.56
C SER A 178 -7.41 -31.13 -12.68
N GLN A 179 -7.96 -31.07 -13.89
CA GLN A 179 -7.41 -31.75 -15.06
C GLN A 179 -6.07 -31.14 -15.50
N ARG A 180 -5.91 -29.82 -15.41
CA ARG A 180 -4.63 -29.14 -15.70
C ARG A 180 -3.55 -29.58 -14.72
N ILE A 181 -3.85 -29.55 -13.41
CA ILE A 181 -2.94 -30.03 -12.35
C ILE A 181 -2.54 -31.49 -12.60
N THR A 182 -3.52 -32.36 -12.85
CA THR A 182 -3.28 -33.78 -13.11
C THR A 182 -2.42 -34.00 -14.35
N ARG A 183 -2.65 -33.22 -15.42
CA ARG A 183 -1.87 -33.27 -16.65
C ARG A 183 -0.41 -32.88 -16.40
N VAL A 184 -0.16 -31.75 -15.74
CA VAL A 184 1.22 -31.32 -15.42
C VAL A 184 1.91 -32.33 -14.53
N ALA A 185 1.25 -32.81 -13.47
CA ALA A 185 1.83 -33.81 -12.57
C ALA A 185 2.18 -35.11 -13.30
N THR A 186 1.28 -35.59 -14.17
CA THR A 186 1.52 -36.79 -14.99
C THR A 186 2.69 -36.60 -15.95
N THR A 187 2.83 -35.43 -16.57
CA THR A 187 3.96 -35.10 -17.45
C THR A 187 5.28 -35.09 -16.68
N LEU A 188 5.35 -34.41 -15.54
CA LEU A 188 6.56 -34.37 -14.72
C LEU A 188 6.97 -35.77 -14.25
N ARG A 189 6.01 -36.56 -13.76
CA ARG A 189 6.24 -37.96 -13.35
C ARG A 189 6.77 -38.80 -14.51
N SER A 190 6.14 -38.71 -15.69
CA SER A 190 6.58 -39.46 -16.89
C SER A 190 8.03 -39.13 -17.29
N ILE A 191 8.42 -37.86 -17.21
CA ILE A 191 9.78 -37.42 -17.53
C ILE A 191 10.78 -37.97 -16.50
N LEU A 192 10.43 -37.96 -15.20
CA LEU A 192 11.27 -38.52 -14.13
C LEU A 192 11.40 -40.04 -14.23
N ASP A 193 10.29 -40.74 -14.43
CA ASP A 193 10.27 -42.19 -14.59
C ASP A 193 11.13 -42.62 -15.78
N ALA A 194 11.03 -41.91 -16.91
CA ALA A 194 11.86 -42.15 -18.08
C ALA A 194 13.35 -41.94 -17.80
N ALA A 195 13.72 -40.97 -16.96
CA ALA A 195 15.10 -40.73 -16.57
C ALA A 195 15.65 -41.76 -15.58
N LEU A 196 14.79 -42.27 -14.68
CA LEU A 196 15.18 -43.20 -13.62
C LEU A 196 15.16 -44.68 -14.05
N THR A 197 14.24 -45.08 -14.94
CA THR A 197 13.98 -46.49 -15.26
C THR A 197 14.53 -46.99 -16.61
N ALA A 198 15.10 -46.12 -17.46
CA ALA A 198 15.52 -46.51 -18.81
C ALA A 198 16.57 -47.67 -18.83
N PRO A 199 16.24 -48.84 -19.42
CA PRO A 199 17.15 -49.98 -19.52
C PRO A 199 18.04 -49.92 -20.78
N ALA A 200 19.14 -50.66 -20.69
CA ALA A 200 20.36 -50.57 -21.49
C ALA A 200 20.32 -51.05 -22.96
N LYS A 201 19.24 -50.90 -23.73
CA LYS A 201 19.23 -51.33 -25.14
C LYS A 201 18.57 -50.34 -26.11
N GLY A 202 19.42 -49.53 -26.76
CA GLY A 202 19.19 -49.06 -28.13
C GLY A 202 18.56 -47.68 -28.33
N LYS A 203 18.04 -47.03 -27.29
CA LYS A 203 17.62 -45.61 -27.35
C LYS A 203 18.50 -44.78 -26.43
N GLN A 204 18.97 -43.62 -26.91
CA GLN A 204 19.85 -42.74 -26.15
C GLN A 204 19.28 -42.52 -24.74
N LYS A 205 20.11 -42.78 -23.73
CA LYS A 205 19.74 -42.62 -22.32
C LYS A 205 19.34 -41.17 -22.11
N ILE A 206 18.06 -40.95 -21.86
CA ILE A 206 17.49 -39.65 -21.50
C ILE A 206 17.99 -39.34 -20.08
N GLN A 207 19.22 -38.87 -19.96
CA GLN A 207 19.72 -38.34 -18.70
C GLN A 207 19.12 -36.94 -18.50
N ILE A 208 18.68 -36.67 -17.28
CA ILE A 208 18.32 -35.34 -16.80
C ILE A 208 19.43 -34.99 -15.84
N ASN A 209 20.38 -34.17 -16.31
CA ASN A 209 21.54 -33.77 -15.53
C ASN A 209 21.29 -32.47 -14.76
N SER A 210 20.19 -31.77 -15.04
CA SER A 210 19.83 -30.52 -14.39
C SER A 210 18.33 -30.29 -14.32
N VAL A 211 17.89 -29.46 -13.37
CA VAL A 211 16.50 -29.00 -13.25
C VAL A 211 16.06 -28.26 -14.51
N MET A 212 16.94 -27.47 -15.13
CA MET A 212 16.67 -26.79 -16.40
C MET A 212 16.23 -27.75 -17.51
N GLN A 213 16.90 -28.91 -17.64
CA GLN A 213 16.52 -29.92 -18.63
C GLN A 213 15.15 -30.54 -18.34
N LEU A 214 14.79 -30.67 -17.05
CA LEU A 214 13.45 -31.11 -16.65
C LEU A 214 12.40 -30.09 -17.07
N ILE A 215 12.64 -28.80 -16.81
CA ILE A 215 11.73 -27.70 -17.17
C ILE A 215 11.57 -27.63 -18.69
N GLU A 216 12.67 -27.61 -19.44
CA GLU A 216 12.63 -27.52 -20.89
C GLU A 216 11.85 -28.67 -21.53
N ARG A 217 12.03 -29.90 -21.03
CA ARG A 217 11.26 -31.07 -21.46
C ARG A 217 9.79 -30.99 -21.05
N ALA A 218 9.50 -30.52 -19.84
CA ALA A 218 8.13 -30.36 -19.37
C ALA A 218 7.37 -29.35 -20.23
N VAL A 219 7.96 -28.18 -20.50
CA VAL A 219 7.42 -27.14 -21.40
C VAL A 219 7.15 -27.75 -22.77
N THR A 220 8.15 -28.40 -23.39
CA THR A 220 8.01 -29.02 -24.72
C THR A 220 6.88 -30.06 -24.77
N THR A 221 6.73 -30.85 -23.70
CA THR A 221 5.73 -31.93 -23.64
C THR A 221 4.32 -31.38 -23.37
N LEU A 222 4.20 -30.25 -22.66
CA LEU A 222 2.92 -29.65 -22.31
C LEU A 222 2.31 -28.80 -23.44
N MET A 223 3.13 -28.26 -24.34
CA MET A 223 2.68 -27.43 -25.44
C MET A 223 1.65 -28.14 -26.33
N VAL A 224 0.45 -27.55 -26.43
CA VAL A 224 -0.68 -28.09 -27.21
C VAL A 224 -0.56 -27.77 -28.70
N ARG A 225 0.10 -26.65 -29.03
CA ARG A 225 0.41 -26.27 -30.42
C ARG A 225 1.81 -26.76 -30.77
N SER A 226 1.96 -27.34 -31.97
CA SER A 226 3.21 -27.97 -32.42
C SER A 226 4.42 -27.06 -32.18
N ALA A 227 5.43 -27.60 -31.49
CA ALA A 227 6.69 -26.91 -31.20
C ALA A 227 7.43 -26.39 -32.45
N GLU A 228 7.03 -26.85 -33.65
CA GLU A 228 7.56 -26.42 -34.95
C GLU A 228 7.16 -24.99 -35.34
N LEU A 229 6.13 -24.41 -34.71
CA LEU A 229 5.65 -23.06 -35.02
C LEU A 229 6.28 -21.96 -34.17
N LEU A 230 6.94 -22.32 -33.06
CA LEU A 230 7.58 -21.37 -32.17
C LEU A 230 9.07 -21.34 -32.46
N SER A 231 9.61 -20.12 -32.55
CA SER A 231 11.04 -19.92 -32.68
C SER A 231 11.76 -20.45 -31.43
N THR A 232 13.04 -20.81 -31.59
CA THR A 232 13.86 -21.27 -30.46
C THR A 232 13.93 -20.22 -29.35
N GLY A 233 13.97 -18.92 -29.71
CA GLY A 233 13.97 -17.81 -28.75
C GLY A 233 12.69 -17.69 -27.94
N GLU A 234 11.50 -17.84 -28.56
CA GLU A 234 10.24 -17.80 -27.82
C GLU A 234 10.13 -18.96 -26.82
N ARG A 235 10.65 -20.14 -27.18
CA ARG A 235 10.68 -21.28 -26.26
C ARG A 235 11.63 -21.03 -25.09
N GLU A 236 12.81 -20.46 -25.34
CA GLU A 236 13.77 -20.10 -24.30
C GLU A 236 13.16 -19.08 -23.32
N GLN A 237 12.47 -18.05 -23.82
CA GLN A 237 11.74 -17.09 -22.99
C GLN A 237 10.66 -17.75 -22.12
N ILE A 238 9.89 -18.70 -22.68
CA ILE A 238 8.91 -19.45 -21.88
C ILE A 238 9.60 -20.25 -20.78
N VAL A 239 10.73 -20.89 -21.07
CA VAL A 239 11.49 -21.67 -20.08
C VAL A 239 12.04 -20.77 -18.99
N GLU A 240 12.69 -19.67 -19.34
CA GLU A 240 13.21 -18.67 -18.41
C GLU A 240 12.11 -18.14 -17.47
N ARG A 241 10.96 -17.79 -18.04
CA ARG A 241 9.80 -17.36 -17.27
C ARG A 241 9.29 -18.41 -16.29
N ILE A 242 9.24 -19.68 -16.69
CA ILE A 242 8.86 -20.77 -15.77
C ILE A 242 9.90 -20.94 -14.66
N VAL A 243 11.20 -20.75 -14.97
CA VAL A 243 12.28 -20.80 -13.97
C VAL A 243 12.11 -19.68 -12.95
N GLU A 244 11.95 -18.44 -13.39
CA GLU A 244 11.72 -17.28 -12.52
C GLU A 244 10.51 -17.50 -11.63
N ALA A 245 9.37 -17.90 -12.22
CA ALA A 245 8.14 -18.18 -11.48
C ALA A 245 8.27 -19.35 -10.49
N THR A 246 9.15 -20.32 -10.76
CA THR A 246 9.45 -21.42 -9.84
C THR A 246 10.33 -20.95 -8.68
N LEU A 247 11.30 -20.06 -8.94
CA LEU A 247 12.21 -19.53 -7.93
C LEU A 247 11.49 -18.66 -6.90
N GLN A 248 10.42 -17.96 -7.29
CA GLN A 248 9.59 -17.19 -6.35
C GLN A 248 8.96 -18.07 -5.24
N TYR A 249 8.81 -19.37 -5.47
CA TYR A 249 8.28 -20.33 -4.48
C TYR A 249 9.36 -21.19 -3.83
N ALA A 250 10.63 -20.97 -4.16
CA ALA A 250 11.74 -21.73 -3.61
C ALA A 250 12.20 -21.11 -2.29
N ILE A 251 11.81 -21.74 -1.17
CA ILE A 251 12.28 -21.32 0.16
C ILE A 251 13.68 -21.92 0.42
N PRO A 252 14.71 -21.11 0.70
CA PRO A 252 16.04 -21.60 1.01
C PRO A 252 16.03 -22.54 2.21
N LYS A 253 16.72 -23.69 2.10
CA LYS A 253 16.89 -24.58 3.25
C LYS A 253 17.87 -23.94 4.23
N HIS A 254 17.41 -23.65 5.44
CA HIS A 254 18.29 -23.33 6.54
C HIS A 254 18.67 -24.63 7.25
N GLU A 255 19.97 -24.92 7.28
CA GLU A 255 20.51 -25.92 8.19
C GLU A 255 20.37 -25.32 9.60
N LEU A 256 19.33 -25.75 10.32
CA LEU A 256 19.19 -25.40 11.73
C LEU A 256 20.38 -26.03 12.47
N ASP A 257 21.43 -25.25 12.68
CA ASP A 257 22.49 -25.62 13.60
C ASP A 257 21.85 -25.88 14.96
N ALA A 258 21.85 -27.15 15.36
CA ALA A 258 21.16 -27.66 16.55
C ALA A 258 21.63 -27.01 17.88
N ASP A 259 22.65 -26.16 17.83
CA ASP A 259 23.28 -25.46 18.95
C ASP A 259 22.89 -23.97 19.09
N THR A 260 22.06 -23.42 18.20
CA THR A 260 21.51 -22.06 18.39
C THR A 260 20.25 -22.12 19.25
N ASP A 261 20.39 -21.86 20.55
CA ASP A 261 19.33 -21.87 21.57
C ASP A 261 18.21 -20.81 21.35
N GLY A 262 18.23 -20.07 20.24
CA GLY A 262 17.29 -19.02 19.90
C GLY A 262 16.36 -19.40 18.75
N LEU A 263 15.06 -19.10 18.91
CA LEU A 263 14.06 -19.23 17.82
C LEU A 263 14.36 -18.30 16.63
N TRP A 264 15.15 -17.25 16.86
CA TRP A 264 15.48 -16.20 15.89
C TRP A 264 16.96 -16.28 15.51
N SER A 265 17.26 -16.20 14.22
CA SER A 265 18.64 -16.18 13.69
C SER A 265 19.42 -14.96 14.18
N SER A 266 18.75 -13.80 14.27
CA SER A 266 19.33 -12.57 14.77
C SER A 266 18.29 -11.78 15.57
N PRO A 267 18.71 -10.82 16.43
CA PRO A 267 17.77 -9.89 17.07
C PRO A 267 17.08 -8.95 16.08
N LEU A 268 17.58 -8.86 14.84
CA LEU A 268 17.12 -7.92 13.81
C LEU A 268 16.16 -8.54 12.79
N CYS A 269 16.34 -9.82 12.45
CA CYS A 269 15.49 -10.53 11.50
C CYS A 269 15.11 -11.91 12.05
N PRO A 270 13.81 -12.26 12.04
CA PRO A 270 13.36 -13.57 12.49
C PRO A 270 13.85 -14.72 11.60
N LEU A 271 14.14 -14.42 10.33
CA LEU A 271 14.51 -15.41 9.32
C LEU A 271 16.00 -15.35 8.95
N HIS A 272 16.55 -14.17 8.72
CA HIS A 272 17.88 -14.03 8.13
C HIS A 272 18.94 -13.64 9.16
N ASP A 273 20.18 -14.05 8.90
CA ASP A 273 21.35 -13.49 9.56
C ASP A 273 21.58 -12.04 9.08
N GLU A 274 22.38 -11.26 9.83
CA GLU A 274 22.63 -9.86 9.49
C GLU A 274 23.24 -9.70 8.09
N ASP A 275 24.12 -10.62 7.69
CA ASP A 275 24.82 -10.61 6.39
C ASP A 275 23.96 -11.09 5.22
N THR A 276 22.81 -11.72 5.47
CA THR A 276 21.90 -12.20 4.42
C THR A 276 20.63 -11.35 4.34
N CYS A 277 20.25 -10.69 5.42
CA CYS A 277 19.07 -9.84 5.48
C CYS A 277 19.19 -8.63 4.52
N ILE A 278 18.29 -8.60 3.54
CA ILE A 278 18.21 -7.55 2.52
C ILE A 278 17.97 -6.17 3.17
N LEU A 279 17.07 -6.08 4.14
CA LEU A 279 16.78 -4.85 4.87
C LEU A 279 18.01 -4.31 5.62
N VAL A 280 18.79 -5.20 6.26
CA VAL A 280 20.05 -4.80 6.94
C VAL A 280 21.03 -4.22 5.92
N LYS A 281 21.23 -4.89 4.78
CA LYS A 281 22.13 -4.41 3.72
C LYS A 281 21.72 -3.04 3.20
N TYR A 282 20.42 -2.84 2.96
CA TYR A 282 19.90 -1.57 2.45
C TYR A 282 20.12 -0.41 3.41
N LEU A 283 19.90 -0.63 4.71
CA LEU A 283 20.10 0.40 5.73
C LEU A 283 21.56 0.53 6.18
N SER A 284 22.47 -0.29 5.64
CA SER A 284 23.91 -0.28 5.91
C SER A 284 24.74 0.27 4.76
N LYS A 285 24.13 0.90 3.75
CA LYS A 285 24.87 1.47 2.60
C LYS A 285 26.01 2.36 3.12
N PRO A 286 27.26 2.11 2.67
CA PRO A 286 28.42 2.82 3.20
C PRO A 286 28.31 4.31 2.87
N LEU A 287 28.57 5.14 3.88
CA LEU A 287 28.73 6.59 3.68
C LEU A 287 29.83 6.83 2.64
N PRO A 288 29.69 7.82 1.73
CA PRO A 288 30.74 8.18 0.80
C PRO A 288 32.04 8.46 1.55
N ALA A 289 33.17 7.96 1.03
CA ALA A 289 34.49 8.04 1.68
C ALA A 289 34.95 9.47 2.02
N ASP A 290 34.38 10.49 1.38
CA ASP A 290 34.65 11.90 1.67
C ASP A 290 33.93 12.44 2.92
N THR A 291 33.01 11.66 3.48
CA THR A 291 32.22 11.98 4.69
C THR A 291 32.77 11.33 5.95
N ILE A 292 34.00 10.78 5.90
CA ILE A 292 34.71 10.22 7.07
C ILE A 292 35.10 11.39 8.00
N VAL A 293 34.10 11.97 8.64
CA VAL A 293 34.24 12.36 10.04
C VAL A 293 34.36 11.03 10.78
N GLU A 294 35.24 10.95 11.77
CA GLU A 294 35.31 9.83 12.73
C GLU A 294 34.01 9.75 13.56
N SER A 295 32.85 9.63 12.91
CA SER A 295 31.62 9.25 13.57
C SER A 295 31.85 7.85 14.09
N GLU A 296 31.71 7.68 15.40
CA GLU A 296 31.83 6.37 16.03
C GLU A 296 30.86 5.42 15.31
N PRO A 297 31.36 4.37 14.62
CA PRO A 297 30.54 3.46 13.82
C PRO A 297 29.40 2.80 14.62
N ASP A 298 29.51 2.87 15.95
CA ASP A 298 28.53 2.41 16.91
C ASP A 298 27.19 3.18 16.85
N LEU A 299 27.21 4.49 16.60
CA LEU A 299 25.98 5.31 16.61
C LEU A 299 25.09 5.02 15.39
N GLN A 300 25.68 4.94 14.19
CA GLN A 300 24.91 4.66 12.97
C GLN A 300 24.34 3.23 12.99
N THR A 301 25.13 2.27 13.47
CA THR A 301 24.69 0.89 13.71
C THR A 301 23.52 0.84 14.69
N THR A 302 23.57 1.64 15.76
CA THR A 302 22.48 1.75 16.74
C THR A 302 21.21 2.33 16.10
N VAL A 303 21.31 3.41 15.32
CA VAL A 303 20.16 3.99 14.59
C VAL A 303 19.55 2.97 13.63
N ARG A 304 20.37 2.30 12.82
CA ARG A 304 19.95 1.24 11.90
C ARG A 304 19.15 0.16 12.64
N ASN A 305 19.68 -0.35 13.74
CA ASN A 305 19.06 -1.42 14.50
C ASN A 305 17.71 -1.00 15.10
N LEU A 306 17.57 0.27 15.53
CA LEU A 306 16.30 0.82 16.00
C LEU A 306 15.24 0.85 14.89
N TYR A 307 15.60 1.31 13.70
CA TYR A 307 14.67 1.35 12.57
C TYR A 307 14.27 -0.02 12.06
N ILE A 308 15.20 -0.98 12.02
CA ILE A 308 14.89 -2.37 11.66
C ILE A 308 13.91 -2.95 12.67
N THR A 309 14.18 -2.77 13.97
CA THR A 309 13.30 -3.26 15.04
C THR A 309 11.91 -2.64 14.92
N ALA A 310 11.83 -1.32 14.72
CA ALA A 310 10.57 -0.60 14.57
C ALA A 310 9.80 -1.03 13.31
N TYR A 311 10.48 -1.22 12.17
CA TYR A 311 9.86 -1.75 10.95
C TYR A 311 9.30 -3.16 11.15
N ARG A 312 10.09 -4.06 11.76
CA ARG A 312 9.66 -5.44 12.02
C ARG A 312 8.48 -5.51 12.99
N ALA A 313 8.42 -4.60 13.96
CA ALA A 313 7.29 -4.47 14.87
C ALA A 313 6.03 -3.86 14.22
N GLY A 314 6.16 -3.29 13.01
CA GLY A 314 5.08 -2.57 12.34
C GLY A 314 4.88 -1.13 12.80
N ASP A 315 5.85 -0.59 13.53
CA ASP A 315 5.82 0.77 14.05
C ASP A 315 6.22 1.80 12.98
N VAL A 316 6.92 1.40 11.92
CA VAL A 316 7.31 2.27 10.79
C VAL A 316 6.60 1.82 9.52
N ASP A 317 5.92 2.75 8.85
CA ASP A 317 5.28 2.52 7.55
C ASP A 317 6.34 2.08 6.51
N PRO A 318 6.19 0.91 5.86
CA PRO A 318 7.15 0.43 4.86
C PRO A 318 7.46 1.43 3.75
N ARG A 319 6.49 2.27 3.38
CA ARG A 319 6.66 3.28 2.33
C ARG A 319 7.69 4.36 2.69
N MET A 320 8.10 4.45 3.96
CA MET A 320 9.18 5.38 4.33
C MET A 320 10.54 4.87 3.88
N PHE A 321 10.69 3.56 3.70
CA PHE A 321 11.92 2.99 3.17
C PHE A 321 12.00 3.03 1.65
N ASP A 322 10.90 3.27 0.93
CA ASP A 322 10.95 3.58 -0.51
C ASP A 322 11.84 4.81 -0.77
N VAL A 323 11.80 5.79 0.13
CA VAL A 323 12.63 7.00 0.07
C VAL A 323 14.11 6.65 0.23
N VAL A 324 14.43 5.77 1.19
CA VAL A 324 15.80 5.32 1.46
C VAL A 324 16.32 4.43 0.34
N HIS A 325 15.46 3.61 -0.24
CA HIS A 325 15.82 2.63 -1.25
C HIS A 325 15.97 3.26 -2.64
N THR A 326 14.96 4.00 -3.08
CA THR A 326 14.81 4.50 -4.46
C THR A 326 14.90 6.02 -4.59
N GLY A 327 15.01 6.76 -3.49
CA GLY A 327 14.92 8.23 -3.54
C GLY A 327 13.57 8.74 -4.02
N SER A 328 12.53 7.90 -3.95
CA SER A 328 11.19 8.23 -4.43
C SER A 328 10.12 8.08 -3.35
N PHE A 329 9.02 8.80 -3.51
CA PHE A 329 7.93 8.78 -2.55
C PHE A 329 6.56 8.85 -3.23
N TRP A 330 5.69 7.91 -2.87
CA TRP A 330 4.34 7.81 -3.40
C TRP A 330 3.31 8.20 -2.34
N HIS A 331 2.51 9.23 -2.65
CA HIS A 331 1.44 9.64 -1.74
C HIS A 331 0.35 8.59 -1.66
N ARG A 332 -0.18 8.39 -0.45
CA ARG A 332 -1.49 7.78 -0.31
C ARG A 332 -2.51 8.74 -0.92
N GLN A 333 -3.22 8.26 -1.94
CA GLN A 333 -4.27 9.03 -2.60
C GLN A 333 -5.53 8.98 -1.74
N PHE A 334 -6.12 10.14 -1.49
CA PHE A 334 -7.46 10.28 -0.91
C PHE A 334 -8.39 10.89 -1.95
N LEU A 335 -9.69 10.63 -1.82
CA LEU A 335 -10.67 11.27 -2.68
C LEU A 335 -10.65 12.78 -2.42
N GLU A 336 -10.23 13.56 -3.42
CA GLU A 336 -10.13 15.01 -3.37
C GLU A 336 -10.58 15.62 -4.69
N ASN A 337 -10.95 16.90 -4.69
CA ASN A 337 -11.36 17.57 -5.92
C ASN A 337 -10.13 17.74 -6.85
N PRO A 338 -10.15 17.19 -8.08
CA PRO A 338 -9.00 17.25 -8.97
C PRO A 338 -8.68 18.67 -9.47
N ASP A 339 -9.65 19.58 -9.45
CA ASP A 339 -9.49 20.98 -9.87
C ASP A 339 -8.68 21.81 -8.85
N TYR A 340 -8.53 21.32 -7.63
CA TYR A 340 -7.66 21.93 -6.62
C TYR A 340 -6.25 21.38 -6.70
N GLU A 341 -5.28 22.18 -6.23
CA GLU A 341 -3.92 21.68 -5.99
C GLU A 341 -3.99 20.48 -5.05
N SER A 342 -3.21 19.43 -5.32
CA SER A 342 -3.23 18.23 -4.50
C SER A 342 -2.95 18.55 -3.03
N VAL A 343 -3.74 17.93 -2.16
CA VAL A 343 -3.57 18.06 -0.72
C VAL A 343 -2.21 17.50 -0.28
N GLY A 344 -1.70 16.45 -0.94
CA GLY A 344 -0.34 15.95 -0.68
C GLY A 344 0.71 17.07 -0.79
N ARG A 345 0.62 17.88 -1.85
CA ARG A 345 1.50 19.04 -2.04
C ARG A 345 1.21 20.17 -1.05
N SER A 346 -0.05 20.53 -0.84
CA SER A 346 -0.40 21.73 -0.06
C SER A 346 -0.38 21.54 1.47
N ILE A 347 -0.55 20.31 1.96
CA ILE A 347 -0.61 19.99 3.40
C ILE A 347 0.57 19.13 3.85
N ALA A 348 0.92 18.08 3.11
CA ALA A 348 1.87 17.07 3.58
C ALA A 348 3.34 17.39 3.26
N ARG A 349 3.61 18.11 2.16
CA ARG A 349 4.96 18.42 1.65
C ARG A 349 5.94 18.94 2.70
N LEU A 350 5.55 19.95 3.46
CA LEU A 350 6.44 20.54 4.48
C LEU A 350 6.80 19.55 5.60
N VAL A 351 5.91 18.58 5.90
CA VAL A 351 6.20 17.52 6.87
C VAL A 351 7.11 16.46 6.24
N HIS A 352 6.89 16.14 4.96
CA HIS A 352 7.75 15.21 4.22
C HIS A 352 9.18 15.72 4.08
N GLU A 353 9.39 17.01 3.82
CA GLU A 353 10.73 17.62 3.81
C GLU A 353 11.49 17.37 5.13
N LEU A 354 10.79 17.41 6.27
CA LEU A 354 11.37 17.09 7.57
C LEU A 354 11.68 15.60 7.70
N ILE A 355 10.78 14.73 7.21
CA ILE A 355 10.99 13.29 7.18
C ILE A 355 12.27 12.97 6.37
N TYR A 356 12.41 13.55 5.18
CA TYR A 356 13.57 13.31 4.32
C TYR A 356 14.85 13.84 4.95
N ALA A 357 14.83 15.00 5.60
CA ALA A 357 15.99 15.52 6.31
C ALA A 357 16.44 14.59 7.45
N VAL A 358 15.50 13.99 8.19
CA VAL A 358 15.81 13.03 9.25
C VAL A 358 16.29 11.69 8.70
N LEU A 359 15.73 11.22 7.59
CA LEU A 359 16.15 9.99 6.91
C LEU A 359 17.53 10.14 6.24
N ASP A 360 17.82 11.28 5.61
CA ASP A 360 19.11 11.56 4.99
C ASP A 360 20.24 11.64 6.01
N ASP A 361 19.98 12.22 7.19
CA ASP A 361 20.94 12.23 8.30
C ASP A 361 21.21 10.82 8.86
N ALA A 362 20.22 9.91 8.80
CA ALA A 362 20.36 8.53 9.29
C ALA A 362 21.04 7.58 8.29
N PHE A 363 20.63 7.64 7.02
CA PHE A 363 20.95 6.59 6.03
C PHE A 363 21.65 7.10 4.77
N VAL A 364 21.75 8.43 4.58
CA VAL A 364 22.20 9.05 3.33
C VAL A 364 21.34 8.59 2.15
N LEU A 365 20.37 9.44 1.78
CA LEU A 365 19.46 9.13 0.67
C LEU A 365 20.23 9.08 -0.67
N PRO A 366 19.80 8.22 -1.61
CA PRO A 366 20.43 8.06 -2.92
C PRO A 366 20.34 9.37 -3.73
N ASP A 367 21.37 9.64 -4.54
CA ASP A 367 21.37 10.74 -5.49
C ASP A 367 20.94 10.22 -6.86
N ASN A 368 19.65 10.35 -7.18
CA ASN A 368 19.07 9.78 -8.39
C ASN A 368 19.49 10.50 -9.69
N ARG A 369 20.46 11.42 -9.65
CA ARG A 369 20.91 12.16 -10.84
C ARG A 369 21.76 11.35 -11.80
N ASP A 370 22.48 10.35 -11.30
CA ASP A 370 23.46 9.61 -12.11
C ASP A 370 22.82 8.45 -12.90
N GLU A 371 21.56 8.10 -12.63
CA GLU A 371 20.86 6.98 -13.30
C GLU A 371 19.95 7.41 -14.47
N VAL A 372 19.64 8.70 -14.62
CA VAL A 372 18.65 9.19 -15.61
C VAL A 372 19.30 9.75 -16.88
N SER A 373 20.64 9.66 -17.05
CA SER A 373 21.28 10.28 -18.24
C SER A 373 21.24 9.45 -19.52
N ASP A 374 20.87 8.17 -19.47
CA ASP A 374 21.09 7.24 -20.60
C ASP A 374 19.79 6.63 -21.18
N VAL A 375 18.62 7.08 -20.71
CA VAL A 375 17.36 6.79 -21.38
C VAL A 375 16.90 8.09 -22.02
N GLU A 376 17.35 8.32 -23.25
CA GLU A 376 16.64 9.21 -24.17
C GLU A 376 15.22 8.65 -24.29
N GLU A 377 14.31 9.15 -23.45
CA GLU A 377 12.89 9.01 -23.66
C GLU A 377 12.60 9.74 -24.99
N ASP A 378 12.60 8.97 -26.07
CA ASP A 378 11.80 9.26 -27.26
C ASP A 378 10.35 9.37 -26.75
N GLU A 379 10.00 10.55 -26.24
CA GLU A 379 8.62 10.99 -26.05
C GLU A 379 7.98 11.01 -27.43
N GLU A 380 7.55 9.83 -27.90
CA GLU A 380 6.57 9.70 -28.96
C GLU A 380 5.33 10.46 -28.49
N ASP A 381 5.19 11.67 -29.02
CA ASP A 381 4.01 12.50 -28.96
C ASP A 381 2.75 11.62 -29.01
N GLU A 382 2.07 11.49 -27.87
CA GLU A 382 0.69 11.01 -27.84
C GLU A 382 -0.15 12.00 -28.66
N GLU A 383 -0.26 11.72 -29.95
CA GLU A 383 -1.13 12.36 -30.92
C GLU A 383 -2.57 12.25 -30.38
N LEU A 384 -2.99 13.32 -29.70
CA LEU A 384 -4.37 13.56 -29.32
C LEU A 384 -5.21 13.45 -30.59
N ILE A 385 -5.98 12.36 -30.68
CA ILE A 385 -7.03 12.19 -31.68
C ILE A 385 -8.03 13.34 -31.48
N ASP A 386 -7.84 14.41 -32.24
CA ASP A 386 -8.82 15.45 -32.41
C ASP A 386 -9.91 14.88 -33.32
N VAL A 387 -11.13 14.77 -32.79
CA VAL A 387 -12.30 14.35 -33.55
C VAL A 387 -12.70 15.53 -34.43
N VAL A 388 -11.96 15.71 -35.53
CA VAL A 388 -12.30 16.66 -36.58
C VAL A 388 -13.32 15.97 -37.48
N GLU A 389 -14.56 16.46 -37.41
CA GLU A 389 -15.60 16.12 -38.37
C GLU A 389 -15.13 16.49 -39.79
N GLU A 390 -15.28 15.53 -40.70
CA GLU A 390 -14.83 15.53 -42.09
C GLU A 390 -15.27 16.77 -42.88
N SER A 391 -14.34 17.40 -43.60
CA SER A 391 -14.64 18.04 -44.89
C SER A 391 -13.40 18.11 -45.81
N ASP A 392 -13.45 17.27 -46.84
CA ASP A 392 -12.91 17.36 -48.20
C ASP A 392 -11.42 17.70 -48.49
N ASP A 393 -10.79 16.70 -49.12
CA ASP A 393 -9.89 16.73 -50.28
C ASP A 393 -8.59 17.57 -50.24
N GLU A 394 -7.46 16.93 -49.91
CA GLU A 394 -6.17 17.11 -50.62
C GLU A 394 -5.13 16.02 -50.27
N ASP A 395 -4.47 15.47 -51.29
CA ASP A 395 -3.56 14.30 -51.28
C ASP A 395 -2.23 14.56 -50.54
N PRO A 396 -1.95 13.91 -49.38
CA PRO A 396 -0.82 14.24 -48.51
C PRO A 396 0.49 13.50 -48.84
N LEU A 397 0.58 12.73 -49.95
CA LEU A 397 1.77 11.91 -50.25
C LEU A 397 2.79 12.55 -51.22
N ALA A 398 2.62 13.83 -51.57
CA ALA A 398 3.52 14.55 -52.48
C ALA A 398 4.94 14.83 -51.93
N PRO A 399 5.17 15.11 -50.62
CA PRO A 399 6.51 15.46 -50.14
C PRO A 399 7.46 14.26 -49.87
N LEU A 400 6.92 13.04 -49.73
CA LEU A 400 7.69 11.86 -49.30
C LEU A 400 8.37 11.08 -50.45
N ARG A 401 8.16 11.49 -51.72
CA ARG A 401 8.84 10.86 -52.87
C ARG A 401 10.24 11.40 -53.16
N GLY A 402 10.64 12.53 -52.55
CA GLY A 402 11.96 13.16 -52.78
C GLY A 402 13.07 12.74 -51.81
N ALA A 403 12.74 12.28 -50.61
CA ALA A 403 13.72 12.03 -49.54
C ALA A 403 14.36 10.63 -49.57
N LEU A 404 13.70 9.63 -50.18
CA LEU A 404 14.17 8.24 -50.27
C LEU A 404 15.26 8.01 -51.34
N GLN A 405 15.65 9.03 -52.10
CA GLN A 405 16.75 8.98 -53.07
C GLN A 405 18.10 9.48 -52.52
N GLN A 406 18.15 10.00 -51.30
CA GLN A 406 19.40 10.49 -50.67
C GLN A 406 20.09 9.44 -49.77
N LEU A 407 19.52 8.24 -49.62
CA LEU A 407 20.04 7.16 -48.75
C LEU A 407 20.90 6.11 -49.46
N ASN A 408 21.40 6.38 -50.66
CA ASN A 408 22.32 5.49 -51.38
C ASN A 408 23.52 6.26 -51.96
N GLY A 409 24.65 6.32 -51.24
CA GLY A 409 25.94 6.69 -51.84
C GLY A 409 27.11 6.95 -50.88
N SER A 410 28.10 6.04 -50.90
CA SER A 410 29.56 6.16 -50.57
C SER A 410 29.95 6.59 -49.14
N VAL A 411 30.56 5.77 -48.29
CA VAL A 411 31.90 5.10 -48.35
C VAL A 411 33.08 6.10 -48.37
N ASP A 412 33.91 5.99 -47.32
CA ASP A 412 35.28 6.48 -47.10
C ASP A 412 35.55 8.01 -47.11
N ASP A 413 36.00 8.56 -45.97
CA ASP A 413 37.43 8.93 -45.85
C ASP A 413 37.86 9.18 -44.39
N LEU A 414 39.11 8.82 -44.13
CA LEU A 414 39.84 8.93 -42.87
C LEU A 414 40.30 10.37 -42.63
N THR A 415 40.43 10.79 -41.37
CA THR A 415 41.67 11.41 -40.88
C THR A 415 41.65 11.57 -39.36
N ALA A 416 42.71 11.05 -38.74
CA ALA A 416 43.08 11.31 -37.36
C ALA A 416 43.63 12.73 -37.26
N ASP A 417 43.32 13.44 -36.17
CA ASP A 417 44.27 14.37 -35.59
C ASP A 417 44.05 14.60 -34.10
N SER A 418 45.17 14.87 -33.47
CA SER A 418 45.49 14.74 -32.05
C SER A 418 45.56 16.08 -31.30
N VAL A 419 45.64 15.96 -29.96
CA VAL A 419 46.19 16.93 -28.98
C VAL A 419 45.26 18.06 -28.48
N SER A 420 44.82 17.99 -27.23
CA SER A 420 45.47 18.70 -26.10
C SER A 420 44.58 18.81 -24.87
N VAL A 421 45.08 18.22 -23.79
CA VAL A 421 44.59 18.36 -22.42
C VAL A 421 44.92 19.78 -21.96
N SER A 422 43.88 20.61 -21.77
CA SER A 422 43.99 21.87 -21.04
C SER A 422 43.16 21.75 -19.77
N SER A 423 43.87 21.63 -18.65
CA SER A 423 43.35 21.74 -17.30
C SER A 423 42.80 23.15 -17.06
N SER A 424 41.50 23.33 -17.27
CA SER A 424 40.79 24.48 -16.72
C SER A 424 40.48 24.19 -15.25
N ASN A 425 40.96 25.06 -14.37
CA ASN A 425 40.51 25.16 -12.99
C ASN A 425 39.03 25.56 -12.99
N ILE A 426 38.15 24.59 -13.24
CA ILE A 426 36.72 24.74 -13.01
C ILE A 426 36.56 24.77 -11.48
N PRO A 427 36.02 25.86 -10.90
CA PRO A 427 35.70 25.87 -9.49
C PRO A 427 34.78 24.67 -9.20
N PRO A 428 34.99 23.93 -8.10
CA PRO A 428 34.17 22.76 -7.80
C PRO A 428 32.70 23.19 -7.88
N PRO A 429 31.85 22.44 -8.62
CA PRO A 429 30.44 22.79 -8.73
C PRO A 429 29.88 22.95 -7.31
N PRO A 430 29.03 23.96 -7.05
CA PRO A 430 28.41 24.11 -5.74
C PRO A 430 27.78 22.78 -5.37
N ALA A 431 28.02 22.32 -4.13
CA ALA A 431 27.52 21.04 -3.63
C ALA A 431 26.05 20.90 -4.00
N LYS A 432 25.78 20.04 -4.98
CA LYS A 432 24.46 19.89 -5.59
C LYS A 432 23.54 19.33 -4.50
N GLY A 433 22.46 20.04 -4.18
CA GLY A 433 21.50 19.59 -3.17
C GLY A 433 20.85 18.28 -3.60
N LYS A 434 20.73 17.34 -2.66
CA LYS A 434 19.98 16.09 -2.84
C LYS A 434 18.48 16.35 -2.97
N PHE A 435 17.75 15.46 -3.62
CA PHE A 435 16.31 15.58 -3.82
C PHE A 435 15.62 14.21 -3.71
N VAL A 436 14.32 14.22 -3.41
CA VAL A 436 13.42 13.07 -3.49
C VAL A 436 12.42 13.30 -4.62
N MET A 437 12.17 12.27 -5.42
CA MET A 437 11.12 12.30 -6.44
C MET A 437 9.76 11.99 -5.81
N GLU A 438 8.91 13.01 -5.65
CA GLU A 438 7.55 12.81 -5.13
C GLU A 438 6.53 12.63 -6.26
N TYR A 439 5.81 11.52 -6.25
CA TYR A 439 4.70 11.27 -7.17
C TYR A 439 3.40 11.79 -6.57
N LEU A 440 2.82 12.78 -7.23
CA LEU A 440 1.65 13.55 -6.80
C LEU A 440 0.58 13.59 -7.88
N ARG A 441 -0.67 13.76 -7.47
CA ARG A 441 -1.74 14.08 -8.42
C ARG A 441 -1.60 15.52 -8.92
N ARG A 442 -1.74 15.73 -10.23
CA ARG A 442 -2.01 17.03 -10.88
C ARG A 442 -3.19 16.87 -11.84
N GLY A 443 -4.31 17.51 -11.52
CA GLY A 443 -5.56 17.29 -12.24
C GLY A 443 -6.00 15.83 -12.12
N THR A 444 -6.14 15.14 -13.26
CA THR A 444 -6.53 13.72 -13.34
C THR A 444 -5.34 12.76 -13.49
N ARG A 445 -4.10 13.26 -13.57
CA ARG A 445 -2.88 12.45 -13.77
C ARG A 445 -1.98 12.46 -12.54
N VAL A 446 -1.10 11.46 -12.45
CA VAL A 446 0.02 11.46 -11.48
C VAL A 446 1.25 12.00 -12.20
N THR A 447 1.96 12.92 -11.55
CA THR A 447 3.19 13.55 -12.06
C THR A 447 4.26 13.47 -10.99
N SER A 448 5.52 13.35 -11.40
CA SER A 448 6.68 13.42 -10.52
C SER A 448 7.08 14.88 -10.25
N GLU A 449 7.61 15.15 -9.06
CA GLU A 449 8.10 16.47 -8.66
C GLU A 449 9.32 16.32 -7.75
N GLU A 450 10.41 17.00 -8.08
CA GLU A 450 11.62 17.04 -7.28
C GLU A 450 11.43 17.84 -6.00
N VAL A 451 11.79 17.26 -4.85
CA VAL A 451 11.78 17.93 -3.55
C VAL A 451 13.18 17.97 -3.00
N THR A 452 13.75 19.17 -2.90
CA THR A 452 15.09 19.35 -2.33
C THR A 452 15.10 19.02 -0.85
N ILE A 453 16.06 18.21 -0.42
CA ILE A 453 16.20 17.79 0.97
C ILE A 453 17.00 18.85 1.72
N PRO A 454 16.42 19.52 2.75
CA PRO A 454 17.19 20.45 3.56
C PRO A 454 18.11 19.68 4.51
N ALA A 455 19.31 20.22 4.77
CA ALA A 455 20.22 19.61 5.75
C ALA A 455 19.58 19.63 7.15
N LEU A 456 19.59 18.50 7.86
CA LEU A 456 18.93 18.41 9.19
C LEU A 456 19.43 19.48 10.16
N ARG A 457 20.71 19.83 10.13
CA ARG A 457 21.26 20.92 10.97
C ARG A 457 20.60 22.28 10.72
N GLN A 458 20.25 22.59 9.48
CA GLN A 458 19.51 23.82 9.14
C GLN A 458 18.08 23.74 9.66
N VAL A 459 17.42 22.59 9.49
CA VAL A 459 16.07 22.33 10.01
C VAL A 459 16.03 22.49 11.53
N LEU A 460 16.98 21.88 12.27
CA LEU A 460 17.03 22.00 13.73
C LEU A 460 17.16 23.47 14.19
N ARG A 461 18.00 24.26 13.51
CA ARG A 461 18.14 25.69 13.80
C ARG A 461 16.87 26.48 13.51
N GLN A 462 16.16 26.16 12.43
CA GLN A 462 14.90 26.81 12.07
C GLN A 462 13.82 26.65 13.15
N TYR A 463 13.84 25.53 13.90
CA TYR A 463 12.88 25.23 14.95
C TYR A 463 13.46 25.36 16.37
N ASP A 464 14.56 26.11 16.51
CA ASP A 464 15.24 26.38 17.79
C ASP A 464 15.62 25.11 18.58
N ILE A 465 15.88 24.00 17.89
CA ILE A 465 16.34 22.75 18.48
C ILE A 465 17.87 22.76 18.56
N PRO A 466 18.48 22.52 19.74
CA PRO A 466 19.92 22.46 19.88
C PRO A 466 20.54 21.45 18.92
N VAL A 467 21.58 21.88 18.21
CA VAL A 467 22.40 20.97 17.40
C VAL A 467 23.31 20.19 18.35
N SER A 468 23.25 18.86 18.28
CA SER A 468 24.06 17.93 19.07
C SER A 468 24.86 17.02 18.13
N SER A 469 25.95 16.44 18.63
CA SER A 469 26.68 15.36 17.95
C SER A 469 25.88 14.05 17.92
N ILE A 470 24.92 13.88 18.84
CA ILE A 470 24.04 12.71 18.89
C ILE A 470 22.93 12.87 17.82
N PRO A 471 22.78 11.88 16.92
CA PRO A 471 21.69 11.85 15.93
C PRO A 471 20.33 12.05 16.59
N LEU A 472 19.42 12.78 15.93
CA LEU A 472 18.11 13.14 16.51
C LEU A 472 17.34 11.91 17.01
N GLN A 473 17.44 10.81 16.29
CA GLN A 473 16.79 9.53 16.55
C GLN A 473 17.30 8.87 17.84
N LEU A 474 18.55 9.14 18.25
CA LEU A 474 19.13 8.62 19.50
C LEU A 474 18.97 9.56 20.70
N ARG A 475 18.41 10.76 20.49
CA ARG A 475 18.13 11.68 21.60
C ARG A 475 16.99 11.17 22.46
N SER A 476 16.82 11.81 23.62
CA SER A 476 15.73 11.49 24.54
C SER A 476 14.38 11.60 23.84
N GLU A 477 13.42 10.77 24.26
CA GLU A 477 12.07 10.79 23.72
C GLU A 477 11.43 12.19 23.82
N ASP A 478 11.68 12.91 24.91
CA ASP A 478 11.20 14.28 25.12
C ASP A 478 11.82 15.29 24.14
N ASP A 479 13.10 15.13 23.77
CA ASP A 479 13.75 15.97 22.75
C ASP A 479 13.15 15.72 21.37
N ARG A 480 12.97 14.45 21.00
CA ARG A 480 12.35 14.05 19.72
C ARG A 480 10.91 14.56 19.65
N PHE A 481 10.16 14.43 20.75
CA PHE A 481 8.79 14.94 20.86
C PHE A 481 8.74 16.46 20.79
N THR A 482 9.69 17.15 21.43
CA THR A 482 9.80 18.62 21.32
C THR A 482 10.09 19.07 19.90
N PHE A 483 10.97 18.37 19.17
CA PHE A 483 11.19 18.64 17.74
C PHE A 483 9.89 18.47 16.94
N LEU A 484 9.16 17.36 17.11
CA LEU A 484 7.87 17.13 16.45
C LEU A 484 6.90 18.31 16.70
N LEU A 485 6.73 18.70 17.96
CA LEU A 485 5.79 19.77 18.32
C LEU A 485 6.20 21.12 17.76
N ARG A 486 7.50 21.47 17.76
CA ARG A 486 7.97 22.75 17.22
C ARG A 486 7.89 22.79 15.70
N ALA A 487 8.24 21.69 15.04
CA ALA A 487 8.06 21.53 13.60
C ALA A 487 6.60 21.77 13.17
N LEU A 488 5.65 21.26 13.94
CA LEU A 488 4.21 21.44 13.73
C LEU A 488 3.62 22.72 14.37
N ARG A 489 4.47 23.65 14.85
CA ARG A 489 4.06 24.91 15.50
C ARG A 489 3.02 24.72 16.62
N SER A 490 3.20 23.65 17.38
CA SER A 490 2.26 23.15 18.39
C SER A 490 2.94 22.82 19.72
N ASP A 491 4.14 23.37 19.97
CA ASP A 491 4.85 23.27 21.25
C ASP A 491 4.23 24.19 22.30
N ILE A 492 3.07 23.78 22.83
CA ILE A 492 2.30 24.49 23.85
C ILE A 492 1.86 23.52 24.97
N ILE A 493 1.69 24.04 26.18
CA ILE A 493 1.33 23.23 27.36
C ILE A 493 0.06 22.40 27.15
N PRO A 494 -1.06 22.96 26.61
CA PRO A 494 -2.28 22.16 26.40
C PRO A 494 -2.05 20.91 25.55
N ILE A 495 -1.21 21.01 24.50
CA ILE A 495 -0.88 19.89 23.61
C ILE A 495 -0.01 18.86 24.34
N ARG A 496 1.00 19.29 25.09
CA ARG A 496 1.88 18.38 25.86
C ARG A 496 1.14 17.59 26.93
N THR A 497 0.04 18.13 27.46
CA THR A 497 -0.78 17.49 28.49
C THR A 497 -1.86 16.57 27.93
N LEU A 498 -2.05 16.49 26.61
CA LEU A 498 -3.07 15.62 26.02
C LEU A 498 -2.69 14.14 26.15
N PRO A 499 -3.68 13.25 26.33
CA PRO A 499 -3.47 11.82 26.18
C PRO A 499 -2.98 11.44 24.77
N PRO A 500 -2.15 10.40 24.61
CA PRO A 500 -1.61 9.96 23.31
C PRO A 500 -2.66 9.79 22.20
N GLN A 501 -3.83 9.23 22.53
CA GLN A 501 -4.92 8.99 21.58
C GLN A 501 -5.57 10.28 21.06
N GLN A 502 -5.53 11.36 21.85
CA GLN A 502 -6.12 12.66 21.49
C GLN A 502 -5.11 13.59 20.82
N LEU A 503 -3.82 13.35 21.05
CA LEU A 503 -2.74 14.20 20.61
C LEU A 503 -2.69 14.36 19.09
N ILE A 504 -2.73 13.26 18.33
CA ILE A 504 -2.67 13.31 16.86
C ILE A 504 -3.87 14.03 16.25
N ILE A 505 -5.06 13.93 16.88
CA ILE A 505 -6.27 14.62 16.45
C ILE A 505 -6.06 16.13 16.54
N ALA A 506 -5.55 16.61 17.68
CA ALA A 506 -5.26 18.02 17.88
C ALA A 506 -4.16 18.51 16.92
N LEU A 507 -3.06 17.75 16.77
CA LEU A 507 -1.94 18.12 15.90
C LEU A 507 -2.38 18.21 14.43
N ALA A 508 -3.16 17.24 13.94
CA ALA A 508 -3.63 17.25 12.55
C ALA A 508 -4.51 18.46 12.26
N ILE A 509 -5.47 18.80 13.13
CA ILE A 509 -6.33 19.96 12.94
C ILE A 509 -5.50 21.25 12.98
N ARG A 510 -4.61 21.40 13.97
CA ARG A 510 -3.75 22.58 14.11
C ARG A 510 -2.89 22.78 12.87
N TRP A 511 -2.26 21.70 12.40
CA TRP A 511 -1.46 21.72 11.19
C TRP A 511 -2.29 22.13 9.97
N THR A 512 -3.40 21.43 9.69
CA THR A 512 -4.26 21.75 8.55
C THR A 512 -4.77 23.19 8.58
N VAL A 513 -5.27 23.66 9.73
CA VAL A 513 -5.81 25.03 9.88
C VAL A 513 -4.71 26.07 9.67
N SER A 514 -3.54 25.88 10.29
CA SER A 514 -2.43 26.83 10.17
C SER A 514 -1.85 26.90 8.76
N THR A 515 -1.71 25.75 8.09
CA THR A 515 -1.19 25.67 6.72
C THR A 515 -2.14 26.29 5.71
N ILE A 516 -3.45 26.01 5.81
CA ILE A 516 -4.44 26.63 4.93
C ILE A 516 -4.58 28.14 5.19
N ASP A 517 -4.49 28.60 6.44
CA ASP A 517 -4.49 30.04 6.73
C ASP A 517 -3.26 30.75 6.16
N LEU A 518 -2.07 30.17 6.33
CA LEU A 518 -0.83 30.72 5.75
C LEU A 518 -0.95 30.86 4.23
N ARG A 519 -1.49 29.85 3.57
CA ARG A 519 -1.73 29.84 2.12
C ARG A 519 -2.79 30.87 1.68
N ALA A 520 -3.85 31.03 2.47
CA ALA A 520 -4.87 32.05 2.21
C ALA A 520 -4.28 33.47 2.31
N ARG A 521 -3.34 33.69 3.24
CA ARG A 521 -2.65 34.98 3.40
C ARG A 521 -1.59 35.24 2.33
N SER A 522 -0.85 34.22 1.88
CA SER A 522 0.22 34.39 0.90
C SER A 522 -0.30 34.79 -0.49
N ASN A 523 -1.43 34.22 -0.92
CA ASN A 523 -1.90 34.36 -2.30
C ASN A 523 -2.99 35.44 -2.46
N GLY A 524 -3.61 35.92 -1.38
CA GLY A 524 -4.66 36.95 -1.40
C GLY A 524 -5.93 36.59 -2.18
N SER A 525 -6.00 35.39 -2.79
CA SER A 525 -7.15 34.95 -3.59
C SER A 525 -8.35 34.64 -2.71
N LYS A 526 -9.52 35.16 -3.11
CA LYS A 526 -10.81 34.88 -2.45
C LYS A 526 -11.14 33.39 -2.44
N GLU A 527 -10.63 32.62 -3.42
CA GLU A 527 -10.83 31.17 -3.47
C GLU A 527 -10.06 30.47 -2.36
N ARG A 528 -8.81 30.86 -2.11
CA ARG A 528 -7.99 30.31 -1.00
C ARG A 528 -8.58 30.65 0.35
N VAL A 529 -9.19 31.82 0.51
CA VAL A 529 -9.90 32.18 1.75
C VAL A 529 -11.08 31.25 2.02
N LYS A 530 -11.78 30.76 0.98
CA LYS A 530 -12.89 29.80 1.15
C LYS A 530 -12.42 28.41 1.59
N GLU A 531 -11.15 28.07 1.40
CA GLU A 531 -10.60 26.79 1.84
C GLU A 531 -10.45 26.72 3.37
N ARG A 532 -10.34 27.88 4.05
CA ARG A 532 -10.14 27.96 5.50
C ARG A 532 -11.23 27.26 6.29
N TRP A 533 -10.80 26.43 7.23
CA TRP A 533 -11.68 25.69 8.11
C TRP A 533 -12.44 26.62 9.04
N THR A 534 -13.68 26.28 9.35
CA THR A 534 -14.48 26.90 10.40
C THR A 534 -14.27 26.15 11.73
N LYS A 535 -14.54 26.82 12.86
CA LYS A 535 -14.55 26.16 14.18
C LYS A 535 -15.58 25.02 14.24
N GLN A 536 -16.67 25.12 13.48
CA GLN A 536 -17.69 24.07 13.44
C GLN A 536 -17.18 22.82 12.72
N GLU A 537 -16.53 22.97 11.56
CA GLU A 537 -15.93 21.85 10.82
C GLU A 537 -14.92 21.10 11.71
N ALA A 538 -14.06 21.82 12.43
CA ALA A 538 -13.11 21.21 13.37
C ALA A 538 -13.81 20.47 14.53
N ARG A 539 -14.91 21.00 15.08
CA ARG A 539 -15.70 20.30 16.11
C ARG A 539 -16.37 19.04 15.59
N CYS A 540 -16.95 19.10 14.39
CA CYS A 540 -17.54 17.93 13.73
C CYS A 540 -16.49 16.84 13.53
N PHE A 541 -15.27 17.22 13.15
CA PHE A 541 -14.17 16.28 12.99
C PHE A 541 -13.78 15.62 14.31
N ILE A 542 -13.55 16.38 15.38
CA ILE A 542 -13.21 15.79 16.69
C ILE A 542 -14.33 14.87 17.20
N ALA A 543 -15.58 15.27 17.03
CA ALA A 543 -16.74 14.48 17.46
C ALA A 543 -16.89 13.16 16.67
N SER A 544 -16.27 13.03 15.49
CA SER A 544 -16.35 11.81 14.67
C SER A 544 -15.45 10.66 15.15
N PHE A 545 -14.68 10.87 16.23
CA PHE A 545 -13.88 9.85 16.93
C PHE A 545 -14.60 9.19 18.11
N ILE A 546 -15.85 9.60 18.38
CA ILE A 546 -16.61 9.03 19.50
C ILE A 546 -17.06 7.64 19.09
N ASP A 547 -16.80 6.66 19.97
CA ASP A 547 -17.42 5.35 19.88
C ASP A 547 -18.91 5.52 20.14
N LEU A 548 -19.68 5.41 19.07
CA LEU A 548 -21.12 5.62 19.07
C LEU A 548 -21.85 4.29 19.17
N GLY A 549 -21.35 3.36 20.01
CA GLY A 549 -21.95 2.04 20.26
C GLY A 549 -23.49 2.02 20.13
N ASP A 550 -23.98 1.06 19.35
CA ASP A 550 -25.40 0.83 19.03
C ASP A 550 -26.16 1.98 18.37
N LEU A 551 -25.49 2.86 17.62
CA LEU A 551 -26.24 3.74 16.74
C LEU A 551 -26.91 2.96 15.61
N VAL A 552 -28.23 3.09 15.59
CA VAL A 552 -29.10 2.72 14.48
C VAL A 552 -28.47 3.24 13.18
N GLU A 553 -28.13 2.32 12.27
CA GLU A 553 -27.71 2.67 10.92
C GLU A 553 -28.73 3.64 10.34
N PRO A 554 -28.31 4.80 9.83
CA PRO A 554 -29.25 5.77 9.28
C PRO A 554 -29.98 5.15 8.08
N ASP A 555 -31.28 5.45 7.96
CA ASP A 555 -32.11 4.98 6.83
C ASP A 555 -31.59 5.42 5.45
N ALA A 556 -30.71 6.45 5.40
CA ALA A 556 -30.09 6.93 4.18
C ALA A 556 -28.66 7.48 4.42
N PRO A 557 -27.73 7.32 3.47
CA PRO A 557 -26.38 7.87 3.56
C PRO A 557 -26.38 9.41 3.54
N PRO A 558 -25.42 10.08 4.20
CA PRO A 558 -25.34 11.53 4.18
C PRO A 558 -25.02 12.07 2.78
N PRO A 559 -25.51 13.28 2.42
CA PRO A 559 -25.28 13.83 1.10
C PRO A 559 -23.78 14.10 0.88
N ILE A 560 -23.27 13.64 -0.26
CA ILE A 560 -21.88 13.83 -0.65
C ILE A 560 -21.70 15.25 -1.19
N MET A 561 -20.92 16.06 -0.47
CA MET A 561 -20.62 17.44 -0.82
C MET A 561 -19.12 17.60 -1.06
N ASP A 562 -18.74 18.28 -2.15
CA ASP A 562 -17.34 18.48 -2.54
C ASP A 562 -16.50 19.09 -1.41
N ARG A 563 -17.05 20.03 -0.63
CA ARG A 563 -16.38 20.61 0.54
C ARG A 563 -16.06 19.55 1.61
N ASN A 564 -17.00 18.65 1.91
CA ASN A 564 -16.81 17.65 2.95
C ASN A 564 -15.74 16.64 2.54
N VAL A 565 -15.78 16.19 1.28
CA VAL A 565 -14.75 15.33 0.69
C VAL A 565 -13.37 16.01 0.77
N GLN A 566 -13.29 17.29 0.43
CA GLN A 566 -12.03 18.04 0.51
C GLN A 566 -11.51 18.20 1.95
N LEU A 567 -12.39 18.40 2.94
CA LEU A 567 -12.01 18.46 4.35
C LEU A 567 -11.42 17.12 4.83
N VAL A 568 -12.04 15.99 4.43
CA VAL A 568 -11.53 14.65 4.72
C VAL A 568 -10.16 14.45 4.09
N ALA A 569 -9.97 14.79 2.81
CA ALA A 569 -8.67 14.69 2.16
C ALA A 569 -7.59 15.51 2.91
N GLN A 570 -7.89 16.77 3.22
CA GLN A 570 -6.99 17.69 3.94
C GLN A 570 -6.53 17.14 5.28
N ILE A 571 -7.46 16.63 6.09
CA ILE A 571 -7.12 16.15 7.42
C ILE A 571 -6.45 14.78 7.36
N MET A 572 -6.88 13.88 6.48
CA MET A 572 -6.27 12.54 6.35
C MET A 572 -4.82 12.60 5.84
N HIS A 573 -4.51 13.50 4.91
CA HIS A 573 -3.12 13.76 4.51
C HIS A 573 -2.28 14.32 5.66
N ALA A 574 -2.82 15.24 6.47
CA ALA A 574 -2.13 15.73 7.67
C ALA A 574 -1.88 14.60 8.67
N PHE A 575 -2.88 13.75 8.93
CA PHE A 575 -2.76 12.58 9.80
C PHE A 575 -1.62 11.66 9.36
N VAL A 576 -1.63 11.23 8.10
CA VAL A 576 -0.63 10.31 7.57
C VAL A 576 0.77 10.91 7.64
N ALA A 577 0.93 12.18 7.26
CA ALA A 577 2.22 12.85 7.29
C ALA A 577 2.77 13.02 8.71
N ILE A 578 1.94 13.44 9.67
CA ILE A 578 2.35 13.62 11.07
C ILE A 578 2.67 12.27 11.72
N VAL A 579 1.86 11.23 11.48
CA VAL A 579 2.13 9.89 11.98
C VAL A 579 3.47 9.41 11.45
N ARG A 580 3.72 9.51 10.13
CA ARG A 580 5.01 9.13 9.55
C ARG A 580 6.18 9.89 10.15
N LEU A 581 6.05 11.20 10.37
CA LEU A 581 7.07 11.96 11.07
C LEU A 581 7.30 11.44 12.50
N ALA A 582 6.24 11.11 13.23
CA ALA A 582 6.37 10.50 14.55
C ALA A 582 7.01 9.11 14.51
N GLN A 583 6.73 8.29 13.49
CA GLN A 583 7.34 6.97 13.29
C GLN A 583 8.84 7.10 13.01
N ILE A 584 9.24 8.02 12.13
CA ILE A 584 10.65 8.32 11.84
C ILE A 584 11.37 8.91 13.05
N LEU A 585 10.66 9.60 13.94
CA LEU A 585 11.19 10.04 15.22
C LEU A 585 11.11 8.98 16.33
N LEU A 586 10.64 7.76 16.04
CA LEU A 586 10.47 6.68 17.03
C LEU A 586 9.63 7.14 18.25
N LEU A 587 8.46 7.73 17.97
CA LEU A 587 7.51 8.29 18.94
C LEU A 587 6.14 7.60 18.91
N GLN A 588 6.06 6.36 18.41
CA GLN A 588 4.81 5.61 18.23
C GLN A 588 3.98 5.47 19.52
N ASN A 589 4.64 5.37 20.68
CA ASN A 589 3.97 5.25 21.98
C ASN A 589 3.32 6.58 22.44
N ARG A 590 3.84 7.72 21.97
CA ARG A 590 3.31 9.06 22.30
C ARG A 590 2.29 9.53 21.30
N VAL A 591 2.48 9.20 20.03
CA VAL A 591 1.62 9.63 18.92
C VAL A 591 0.96 8.40 18.33
N VAL A 592 -0.12 7.97 18.96
CA VAL A 592 -0.90 6.79 18.54
C VAL A 592 -1.91 7.22 17.49
N LEU A 593 -2.06 6.46 16.41
CA LEU A 593 -3.08 6.69 15.38
C LEU A 593 -4.43 6.05 15.80
N PRO A 594 -5.47 6.82 16.15
CA PRO A 594 -6.79 6.27 16.48
C PRO A 594 -7.63 5.99 15.22
N ALA A 595 -7.04 5.36 14.20
CA ALA A 595 -7.69 5.17 12.89
C ALA A 595 -9.01 4.40 13.00
N ILE A 596 -9.08 3.41 13.88
CA ILE A 596 -10.28 2.59 14.09
C ILE A 596 -11.46 3.36 14.69
N GLN A 597 -11.20 4.53 15.30
CA GLN A 597 -12.23 5.34 15.96
C GLN A 597 -12.84 6.37 15.02
N PHE A 598 -12.16 6.72 13.92
CA PHE A 598 -12.65 7.73 12.99
C PHE A 598 -13.73 7.17 12.07
N SER A 599 -14.93 7.78 12.10
CA SER A 599 -15.97 7.50 11.12
C SER A 599 -16.17 8.67 10.16
N GLY A 600 -15.78 8.48 8.89
CA GLY A 600 -16.01 9.44 7.82
C GLY A 600 -17.50 9.71 7.57
N GLN A 601 -18.34 8.68 7.72
CA GLN A 601 -19.80 8.81 7.62
C GLN A 601 -20.34 9.75 8.70
N VAL A 602 -20.00 9.50 9.98
CA VAL A 602 -20.42 10.33 11.11
C VAL A 602 -19.92 11.77 10.94
N PHE A 603 -18.70 11.95 10.45
CA PHE A 603 -18.18 13.28 10.15
C PHE A 603 -19.04 14.01 9.10
N HIS A 604 -19.42 13.33 8.01
CA HIS A 604 -20.31 13.89 6.99
C HIS A 604 -21.71 14.19 7.52
N GLU A 605 -22.28 13.35 8.39
CA GLU A 605 -23.57 13.60 9.05
C GLU A 605 -23.54 14.86 9.92
N PHE A 606 -22.44 15.07 10.66
CA PHE A 606 -22.24 16.26 11.47
C PHE A 606 -22.03 17.52 10.62
N LEU A 607 -21.29 17.44 9.52
CA LEU A 607 -21.07 18.57 8.61
C LEU A 607 -22.37 19.00 7.89
N THR A 608 -23.20 18.03 7.51
CA THR A 608 -24.48 18.27 6.82
C THR A 608 -25.62 18.63 7.78
N ASN A 609 -25.38 18.58 9.10
CA ASN A 609 -26.37 18.74 10.16
C ASN A 609 -27.53 17.72 10.08
N MET A 610 -27.34 16.58 9.41
CA MET A 610 -28.28 15.45 9.53
C MET A 610 -28.31 14.93 10.96
N LYS A 611 -27.15 15.01 11.62
CA LYS A 611 -26.99 14.72 13.04
C LYS A 611 -26.35 15.92 13.74
N PRO A 612 -26.90 16.38 14.87
CA PRO A 612 -26.21 17.38 15.68
C PRO A 612 -25.03 16.75 16.41
N VAL A 613 -23.92 17.50 16.53
CA VAL A 613 -22.80 17.09 17.39
C VAL A 613 -23.31 17.01 18.85
N PRO A 614 -23.18 15.85 19.53
CA PRO A 614 -23.67 15.70 20.90
C PRO A 614 -23.02 16.71 21.87
N PRO A 615 -23.75 17.25 22.86
CA PRO A 615 -23.14 18.06 23.90
C PRO A 615 -22.16 17.21 24.72
N GLY A 616 -20.92 17.68 24.87
CA GLY A 616 -19.86 16.93 25.57
C GLY A 616 -19.09 15.93 24.69
N ALA A 617 -19.47 15.79 23.41
CA ALA A 617 -18.73 15.01 22.42
C ALA A 617 -17.24 15.38 22.33
N VAL A 618 -16.95 16.67 22.46
CA VAL A 618 -15.61 17.22 22.39
C VAL A 618 -15.19 17.61 23.81
N SER A 619 -14.15 16.96 24.33
CA SER A 619 -13.61 17.33 25.65
C SER A 619 -13.07 18.77 25.63
N ALA A 620 -13.24 19.50 26.73
CA ALA A 620 -12.81 20.89 26.81
C ALA A 620 -11.29 21.04 26.64
N ALA A 621 -10.51 20.09 27.19
CA ALA A 621 -9.06 20.06 27.08
C ALA A 621 -8.59 19.84 25.63
N LEU A 622 -9.19 18.89 24.92
CA LEU A 622 -8.88 18.64 23.50
C LEU A 622 -9.26 19.84 22.64
N TRP A 623 -10.43 20.44 22.90
CA TRP A 623 -10.86 21.63 22.17
C TRP A 623 -9.92 22.80 22.38
N ASP A 624 -9.56 23.11 23.64
CA ASP A 624 -8.63 24.18 23.98
C ASP A 624 -7.28 23.98 23.28
N ALA A 625 -6.68 22.79 23.43
CA ALA A 625 -5.42 22.46 22.79
C ALA A 625 -5.48 22.62 21.26
N THR A 626 -6.60 22.24 20.64
CA THR A 626 -6.81 22.35 19.19
C THR A 626 -6.88 23.81 18.73
N VAL A 627 -7.57 24.70 19.44
CA VAL A 627 -7.80 26.08 18.98
C VAL A 627 -6.83 27.11 19.53
N HIS A 628 -6.06 26.77 20.56
CA HIS A 628 -5.16 27.69 21.25
C HIS A 628 -4.20 28.40 20.28
N GLY A 629 -4.28 29.73 20.22
CA GLY A 629 -3.45 30.56 19.34
C GLY A 629 -3.82 30.53 17.85
N LEU A 630 -4.95 29.91 17.48
CA LEU A 630 -5.42 29.77 16.09
C LEU A 630 -6.76 30.49 15.84
N ASP A 631 -7.22 31.33 16.75
CA ASP A 631 -8.52 32.02 16.62
C ASP A 631 -8.67 32.78 15.30
N ASP A 632 -7.60 33.46 14.87
CA ASP A 632 -7.57 34.24 13.62
C ASP A 632 -7.34 33.39 12.36
N ALA A 633 -7.03 32.10 12.50
CA ALA A 633 -6.80 31.17 11.39
C ALA A 633 -8.09 30.48 10.94
N PHE A 634 -9.11 30.39 11.79
CA PHE A 634 -10.43 29.87 11.41
C PHE A 634 -11.26 30.90 10.63
N SER A 635 -12.05 30.45 9.67
CA SER A 635 -13.01 31.30 8.95
C SER A 635 -14.26 31.59 9.81
N GLU A 636 -14.84 32.79 9.64
CA GLU A 636 -16.15 33.11 10.23
C GLU A 636 -17.24 32.30 9.51
N SER A 637 -18.20 31.75 10.26
CA SER A 637 -19.33 31.05 9.65
C SER A 637 -20.20 32.01 8.81
N GLU A 638 -20.78 31.54 7.70
CA GLU A 638 -21.65 32.41 6.89
C GLU A 638 -22.85 32.98 7.67
N LYS A 639 -23.35 32.22 8.66
CA LYS A 639 -24.45 32.65 9.54
C LYS A 639 -24.08 33.88 10.37
N THR A 640 -22.85 33.92 10.91
CA THR A 640 -22.35 35.09 11.65
C THR A 640 -22.14 36.30 10.75
N LYS A 641 -21.66 36.07 9.52
CA LYS A 641 -21.49 37.16 8.53
C LYS A 641 -22.82 37.81 8.15
N ARG A 642 -23.85 37.01 7.81
CA ARG A 642 -25.19 37.54 7.50
C ARG A 642 -25.81 38.30 8.66
N LYS A 643 -25.65 37.82 9.90
CA LYS A 643 -26.15 38.52 11.10
C LYS A 643 -25.42 39.86 11.32
N ARG A 644 -24.10 39.91 11.09
CA ARG A 644 -23.29 41.13 11.21
C ARG A 644 -23.62 42.14 10.11
N GLU A 645 -23.85 41.69 8.88
CA GLU A 645 -24.30 42.53 7.76
C GLU A 645 -25.72 43.06 8.00
N GLN A 646 -26.65 42.24 8.51
CA GLN A 646 -27.98 42.70 8.91
C GLN A 646 -27.94 43.70 10.08
N ALA A 647 -27.08 43.46 11.08
CA ALA A 647 -26.91 44.38 12.21
C ALA A 647 -26.27 45.72 11.79
N LYS A 648 -25.39 45.71 10.77
CA LYS A 648 -24.81 46.94 10.19
C LYS A 648 -25.78 47.65 9.23
N GLY A 649 -26.64 46.92 8.53
CA GLY A 649 -27.67 47.47 7.63
C GLY A 649 -28.86 48.11 8.34
N LEU A 650 -29.06 47.87 9.64
CA LEU A 650 -30.11 48.51 10.44
C LEU A 650 -29.71 49.89 10.99
N GLY A 651 -28.51 50.39 10.68
CA GLY A 651 -27.97 51.65 11.19
C GLY A 651 -27.95 52.83 10.20
N SER A 652 -28.29 52.63 8.92
CA SER A 652 -28.33 53.71 7.92
C SER A 652 -29.59 53.57 7.09
N ASP A 653 -30.39 54.64 7.07
CA ASP A 653 -31.51 54.96 6.16
C ASP A 653 -32.91 54.90 6.77
N GLN A 654 -33.16 55.83 7.68
CA GLN A 654 -34.44 56.55 7.65
C GLN A 654 -34.42 57.52 6.47
N ASN A 655 -34.84 57.06 5.29
CA ASN A 655 -35.64 57.87 4.36
C ASN A 655 -36.13 57.06 3.16
N GLY A 656 -37.43 56.78 3.16
CA GLY A 656 -38.26 57.02 1.98
C GLY A 656 -38.47 55.89 0.98
N ARG A 657 -39.75 55.52 0.88
CA ARG A 657 -40.49 55.12 -0.34
C ARG A 657 -40.55 53.64 -0.71
N THR A 658 -41.56 53.02 -0.12
CA THR A 658 -42.58 52.17 -0.75
C THR A 658 -42.61 52.14 -2.28
N GLN A 659 -42.49 50.96 -2.88
CA GLN A 659 -43.53 50.45 -3.79
C GLN A 659 -43.49 48.93 -3.99
N ASN A 660 -44.70 48.39 -3.95
CA ASN A 660 -45.12 47.01 -4.21
C ASN A 660 -44.60 46.43 -5.53
N ASN A 661 -44.15 45.18 -5.51
CA ASN A 661 -44.58 44.21 -6.51
C ASN A 661 -44.41 42.76 -6.04
N ARG A 662 -45.51 42.19 -5.53
CA ARG A 662 -45.67 40.74 -5.35
C ARG A 662 -45.96 40.11 -6.71
N ARG A 663 -45.01 39.35 -7.24
CA ARG A 663 -45.29 38.30 -8.25
C ARG A 663 -44.93 36.95 -7.64
N THR A 664 -45.98 36.25 -7.21
CA THR A 664 -45.99 34.82 -6.91
C THR A 664 -45.96 34.06 -8.24
N GLY A 665 -44.77 33.59 -8.65
CA GLY A 665 -44.62 32.59 -9.70
C GLY A 665 -44.38 31.22 -9.05
N PRO A 666 -44.99 30.13 -9.55
CA PRO A 666 -44.70 28.77 -9.06
C PRO A 666 -43.26 28.42 -9.44
N GLY A 667 -42.45 28.13 -8.43
CA GLY A 667 -41.05 27.77 -8.59
C GLY A 667 -40.92 26.51 -9.42
N LYS A 668 -40.40 26.64 -10.64
CA LYS A 668 -39.73 25.52 -11.33
C LYS A 668 -38.60 25.08 -10.41
N GLY A 669 -38.65 23.83 -9.98
CA GLY A 669 -37.62 23.21 -9.14
C GLY A 669 -36.25 23.48 -9.75
N ALA A 670 -35.45 24.30 -9.07
CA ALA A 670 -34.04 24.40 -9.36
C ALA A 670 -33.47 23.01 -9.07
N ALA A 671 -33.20 22.25 -10.13
CA ALA A 671 -32.37 21.07 -10.03
C ALA A 671 -31.13 21.50 -9.26
N VAL A 672 -30.97 20.96 -8.05
CA VAL A 672 -29.75 21.12 -7.27
C VAL A 672 -28.67 20.58 -8.18
N LYS A 673 -27.88 21.47 -8.80
CA LYS A 673 -26.69 21.07 -9.55
C LYS A 673 -25.81 20.35 -8.54
N GLY A 674 -25.88 19.01 -8.53
CA GLY A 674 -24.99 18.20 -7.73
C GLY A 674 -23.56 18.57 -8.11
N GLY A 675 -22.71 18.78 -7.11
CA GLY A 675 -21.28 18.92 -7.34
C GLY A 675 -20.71 17.69 -8.03
N MET A 676 -19.44 17.72 -8.42
CA MET A 676 -18.80 16.61 -9.14
C MET A 676 -19.02 15.27 -8.44
N PHE A 677 -18.87 15.22 -7.11
CA PHE A 677 -19.06 14.00 -6.35
C PHE A 677 -20.54 13.62 -6.14
N GLY A 678 -21.45 14.59 -6.18
CA GLY A 678 -22.88 14.33 -6.17
C GLY A 678 -23.34 13.63 -7.45
N LEU A 679 -22.72 13.94 -8.60
CA LEU A 679 -22.98 13.24 -9.86
C LEU A 679 -22.47 11.79 -9.80
N LEU A 680 -21.24 11.57 -9.31
CA LEU A 680 -20.69 10.22 -9.15
C LEU A 680 -21.56 9.36 -8.22
N ALA A 681 -22.00 9.91 -7.09
CA ALA A 681 -22.88 9.21 -6.15
C ALA A 681 -24.22 8.81 -6.78
N SER A 682 -24.72 9.60 -7.74
CA SER A 682 -25.98 9.32 -8.44
C SER A 682 -25.86 8.31 -9.58
N MET A 683 -24.64 7.93 -9.98
CA MET A 683 -24.44 6.90 -11.02
C MET A 683 -24.56 5.47 -10.49
N ASP A 684 -24.36 5.28 -9.17
CA ASP A 684 -24.45 3.99 -8.49
C ASP A 684 -25.85 3.68 -7.92
N ALA A 685 -26.75 4.68 -7.88
CA ALA A 685 -28.12 4.58 -7.40
C ALA A 685 -29.11 4.43 -8.57
#